data_AF-A0A1B8Z9C1-F1
#
_entry.id   AF-A0A1B8Z9C1-F1
#
_cell.length_a   1.000
_cell.length_b   1.000
_cell.length_c   1.000
_cell.angle_alpha   90.00
_cell.angle_beta   90.00
_cell.angle_gamma   90.00
#
_symmetry.space_group_name_H-M   'P 1'
#
loop_
_entity.id
_entity.type
_entity.pdbx_description
1 polymer ?
#
loop_
_entity_poly.entity_id
_entity_poly.type
_entity_poly.pdbx_seq_one_letter_code
_entity_poly.pdbx_strand_id
1 'polypeptide(L)'
;MPKQGIYKISGNTKPKVGELATYRIDEWYPATPMHKRNPALVTWHLFKKVNGKFVPTTIKKVGVSSFTFNTNAYKDTFRVEAYLHSPEERAPMALEVQPQPNDIPKINKVELKYIDDTPGTVFSFTEKLVAEASCMNLEGQYLMFTLWEDDATDSGHNNSNQSIENKRAKVINGTARAEFMLTKALMRKAMEGEINPQQMEFYVTVEYYAHKKHATNNVNINTPAELRTPAGQPQPQQPTPQPQQPAPPPPQQPQQPQQPTPSPNPTPVPDPVSAHGQAHNTQPATPPPSGGVSPTTVNPVKIEELLDAYFAKKEYTKQTGEEDGTHTYTFGGSKSGNKTSTAEEKNKVAQTILNKIKDSLKAQKKYTTLEIIAASLTAQAYGKDTANEKTVTFKTFKLGVDFKKVDSAPLDEKLYLVARTMLLEGKQVTISIKEKDGLIKGAPDSLLPVLEITEEQMEQKTPAGQAVPGTEKTVFTGTVKDNIVKIPIHLRPKSEDELKQWKDKISKGKEDGTYTYTFGSTTNITNETQKASIAKVILANAQKGNAKNPKIENGKTSSEEEIKKVLEIKNYSEGNTITFKLLKNVPEFLYLHAKAQGEKQHDKEFLKKEGAYFQIGKKCDCEARVRAFIRMLRVGEGTGEIIKSYDRKQKKIIYIPHDFQRGYTIAFAGNIITDLSTHPQLIYKGKNDKQGSSAAGAYQVMRYTWWELSGFEVVKKKKTGKYFEERDLLKKYKIPDYTPESQDKICIALMQKQREDLLGKIIANKIREAIQQDACYIWASLPETETESHYFYNGSRQPATPLTTCIEHYDQFLQEELKGNTNLHLKEGFLKDFGVKCCNEGEESSGVCPDDRSQCFEYSDVVSSPKLNNQSDNVNKNRWHRTKRYNSTHPNGYYHTGTDILASSGTAVKSMMCGTVSDLVKTFSANEYRENSLGNYIVIKSKDKNGNDVYIKYCHLDEVSVIKNQKVKHGDTIGKSGSTGNAASVYKNGKLIHGINPIYRHIHIEAATSSSFGATRIDPEQFMKTKFDETTKGNPK
;
A
#
# COMPACT_ATOMS: atom_id res chain seq x y z
N MET A 1 -77.39 -39.48 -5.65
CA MET A 1 -77.03 -39.25 -4.24
C MET A 1 -76.73 -37.77 -4.04
N PRO A 2 -76.98 -37.16 -2.87
CA PRO A 2 -76.52 -35.80 -2.58
C PRO A 2 -74.98 -35.77 -2.53
N LYS A 3 -74.37 -34.65 -2.93
CA LYS A 3 -72.91 -34.54 -3.06
C LYS A 3 -72.22 -34.51 -1.70
N GLN A 4 -71.04 -35.13 -1.60
CA GLN A 4 -70.21 -35.19 -0.39
C GLN A 4 -68.78 -34.76 -0.71
N GLY A 5 -68.15 -34.04 0.21
CA GLY A 5 -66.81 -33.47 0.05
C GLY A 5 -66.73 -31.99 0.43
N ILE A 6 -65.74 -31.31 -0.12
CA ILE A 6 -65.53 -29.87 0.07
C ILE A 6 -66.53 -29.11 -0.79
N TYR A 7 -67.21 -28.10 -0.22
CA TYR A 7 -68.07 -27.19 -0.97
C TYR A 7 -67.39 -25.85 -1.25
N LYS A 8 -66.57 -25.34 -0.31
CA LYS A 8 -65.94 -24.03 -0.48
C LYS A 8 -64.58 -23.97 0.19
N ILE A 9 -63.63 -23.36 -0.53
CA ILE A 9 -62.31 -23.00 -0.04
C ILE A 9 -62.06 -21.50 -0.15
N SER A 10 -61.21 -20.98 0.72
CA SER A 10 -60.65 -19.63 0.60
C SER A 10 -59.14 -19.63 0.90
N GLY A 11 -58.49 -18.54 0.51
CA GLY A 11 -57.05 -18.33 0.66
C GLY A 11 -56.58 -17.26 -0.32
N ASN A 12 -55.27 -17.02 -0.39
CA ASN A 12 -54.74 -15.94 -1.21
C ASN A 12 -54.79 -16.31 -2.71
N THR A 13 -55.60 -15.58 -3.50
CA THR A 13 -55.67 -15.72 -4.96
C THR A 13 -54.62 -14.90 -5.71
N LYS A 14 -53.87 -14.05 -5.00
CA LYS A 14 -52.72 -13.27 -5.50
C LYS A 14 -51.48 -13.42 -4.59
N PRO A 15 -50.98 -14.65 -4.35
CA PRO A 15 -49.81 -14.87 -3.52
C PRO A 15 -48.55 -14.38 -4.23
N LYS A 16 -47.61 -13.80 -3.49
CA LYS A 16 -46.29 -13.49 -4.06
C LYS A 16 -45.48 -14.76 -4.25
N VAL A 17 -44.69 -14.83 -5.33
CA VAL A 17 -43.74 -15.93 -5.53
C VAL A 17 -42.73 -15.98 -4.37
N GLY A 18 -42.43 -17.19 -3.90
CA GLY A 18 -41.56 -17.43 -2.74
C GLY A 18 -42.24 -17.36 -1.36
N GLU A 19 -43.42 -16.74 -1.23
CA GLU A 19 -44.17 -16.74 0.02
C GLU A 19 -45.02 -18.03 0.15
N LEU A 20 -45.24 -18.48 1.38
CA LEU A 20 -46.07 -19.65 1.68
C LEU A 20 -47.55 -19.27 1.68
N ALA A 21 -48.26 -19.60 0.61
CA ALA A 21 -49.69 -19.37 0.46
C ALA A 21 -50.49 -20.53 1.08
N THR A 22 -51.09 -20.28 2.24
CA THR A 22 -51.99 -21.25 2.91
C THR A 22 -53.44 -21.01 2.52
N TYR A 23 -54.13 -22.09 2.18
CA TYR A 23 -55.55 -22.13 1.87
C TYR A 23 -56.31 -22.89 2.96
N ARG A 24 -57.63 -22.71 3.05
CA ARG A 24 -58.49 -23.36 4.04
C ARG A 24 -59.82 -23.80 3.45
N ILE A 25 -60.46 -24.74 4.13
CA ILE A 25 -61.83 -25.18 3.86
C ILE A 25 -62.76 -24.28 4.69
N ASP A 26 -63.65 -23.55 4.03
CA ASP A 26 -64.69 -22.79 4.74
C ASP A 26 -65.93 -23.66 4.96
N GLU A 27 -66.36 -24.40 3.93
CA GLU A 27 -67.61 -25.16 3.95
C GLU A 27 -67.46 -26.55 3.32
N TRP A 28 -68.11 -27.53 3.94
CA TRP A 28 -68.28 -28.90 3.42
C TRP A 28 -69.69 -29.04 2.86
N TYR A 29 -69.90 -29.89 1.86
CA TYR A 29 -71.26 -30.16 1.37
C TYR A 29 -72.16 -30.67 2.52
N PRO A 30 -73.42 -30.21 2.66
CA PRO A 30 -74.27 -30.55 3.81
C PRO A 30 -74.38 -32.06 4.09
N ALA A 31 -74.49 -32.87 3.03
CA ALA A 31 -74.59 -34.32 3.12
C ALA A 31 -73.27 -35.05 3.47
N THR A 32 -72.16 -34.34 3.66
CA THR A 32 -70.88 -34.93 4.09
C THR A 32 -70.94 -35.26 5.59
N PRO A 33 -70.83 -36.54 6.01
CA PRO A 33 -70.92 -36.92 7.42
C PRO A 33 -69.80 -36.29 8.24
N MET A 34 -70.08 -35.85 9.48
CA MET A 34 -69.08 -35.15 10.32
C MET A 34 -67.79 -35.96 10.51
N HIS A 35 -67.88 -37.28 10.69
CA HIS A 35 -66.70 -38.16 10.83
C HIS A 35 -65.80 -38.21 9.57
N LYS A 36 -66.28 -37.75 8.40
CA LYS A 36 -65.49 -37.62 7.16
C LYS A 36 -64.94 -36.20 6.95
N ARG A 37 -65.32 -35.22 7.77
CA ARG A 37 -64.89 -33.81 7.65
C ARG A 37 -63.50 -33.57 8.26
N ASN A 38 -62.54 -34.45 7.98
CA ASN A 38 -61.18 -34.37 8.50
C ASN A 38 -60.25 -33.66 7.47
N PRO A 39 -59.75 -32.44 7.74
CA PRO A 39 -58.84 -31.73 6.83
C PRO A 39 -57.57 -32.50 6.49
N ALA A 40 -57.07 -33.35 7.40
CA ALA A 40 -55.85 -34.14 7.19
C ALA A 40 -56.00 -35.20 6.07
N LEU A 41 -57.24 -35.58 5.71
CA LEU A 41 -57.54 -36.51 4.62
C LEU A 41 -57.85 -35.80 3.29
N VAL A 42 -57.86 -34.46 3.27
CA VAL A 42 -58.22 -33.69 2.08
C VAL A 42 -57.02 -33.58 1.15
N THR A 43 -57.23 -33.94 -0.11
CA THR A 43 -56.28 -33.73 -1.18
C THR A 43 -56.32 -32.26 -1.62
N TRP A 44 -55.18 -31.59 -1.56
CA TRP A 44 -54.95 -30.27 -2.13
C TRP A 44 -54.12 -30.43 -3.41
N HIS A 45 -54.63 -29.98 -4.55
CA HIS A 45 -54.02 -30.21 -5.85
C HIS A 45 -53.89 -28.90 -6.63
N LEU A 46 -52.69 -28.66 -7.18
CA LEU A 46 -52.39 -27.50 -8.00
C LEU A 46 -52.47 -27.85 -9.49
N PHE A 47 -53.18 -27.03 -10.26
CA PHE A 47 -53.29 -27.10 -11.71
C PHE A 47 -52.68 -25.82 -12.33
N LYS A 48 -52.11 -25.91 -13.53
CA LYS A 48 -51.57 -24.77 -14.30
C LYS A 48 -52.42 -24.50 -15.53
N LYS A 49 -52.64 -23.23 -15.89
CA LYS A 49 -53.34 -22.81 -17.11
C LYS A 49 -52.41 -22.93 -18.32
N VAL A 50 -52.80 -23.71 -19.32
CA VAL A 50 -52.09 -23.90 -20.59
C VAL A 50 -53.13 -23.83 -21.71
N ASN A 51 -52.90 -22.97 -22.71
CA ASN A 51 -53.82 -22.74 -23.84
C ASN A 51 -55.28 -22.51 -23.39
N GLY A 52 -55.47 -21.73 -22.31
CA GLY A 52 -56.76 -21.38 -21.73
C GLY A 52 -57.38 -22.42 -20.79
N LYS A 53 -56.94 -23.69 -20.82
CA LYS A 53 -57.46 -24.77 -19.96
C LYS A 53 -56.54 -25.04 -18.78
N PHE A 54 -57.08 -25.51 -17.65
CA PHE A 54 -56.26 -25.96 -16.52
C PHE A 54 -55.86 -27.43 -16.69
N VAL A 55 -54.57 -27.71 -16.54
CA VAL A 55 -53.99 -29.06 -16.55
C VAL A 55 -53.36 -29.37 -15.19
N PRO A 56 -53.47 -30.62 -14.67
CA PRO A 56 -52.92 -30.97 -13.37
C PRO A 56 -51.40 -30.87 -13.36
N THR A 57 -50.83 -30.38 -12.26
CA THR A 57 -49.38 -30.49 -12.00
C THR A 57 -49.08 -31.74 -11.17
N THR A 58 -47.79 -32.06 -11.02
CA THR A 58 -47.30 -33.07 -10.08
C THR A 58 -47.48 -32.66 -8.61
N ILE A 59 -47.83 -31.40 -8.31
CA ILE A 59 -47.94 -30.87 -6.95
C ILE A 59 -49.32 -31.20 -6.36
N LYS A 60 -49.43 -32.41 -5.83
CA LYS A 60 -50.59 -32.94 -5.12
C LYS A 60 -50.18 -33.28 -3.68
N LYS A 61 -50.88 -32.72 -2.68
CA LYS A 61 -50.63 -32.91 -1.25
C LYS A 61 -51.87 -33.47 -0.56
N VAL A 62 -51.69 -34.21 0.53
CA VAL A 62 -52.79 -34.64 1.40
C VAL A 62 -52.60 -34.00 2.77
N GLY A 63 -53.65 -33.41 3.33
CA GLY A 63 -53.63 -32.69 4.63
C GLY A 63 -52.92 -31.35 4.64
N VAL A 64 -51.89 -31.15 3.82
CA VAL A 64 -51.11 -29.90 3.74
C VAL A 64 -51.74 -28.92 2.75
N SER A 65 -52.43 -27.91 3.26
CA SER A 65 -53.17 -26.90 2.48
C SER A 65 -52.33 -25.70 2.00
N SER A 66 -51.01 -25.78 2.07
CA SER A 66 -50.09 -24.68 1.76
C SER A 66 -49.23 -24.94 0.54
N PHE A 67 -49.00 -23.90 -0.27
CA PHE A 67 -48.22 -23.93 -1.51
C PHE A 67 -47.23 -22.77 -1.56
N THR A 68 -46.03 -23.01 -2.07
CA THR A 68 -45.05 -21.96 -2.37
C THR A 68 -44.86 -21.91 -3.88
N PHE A 69 -45.09 -20.75 -4.49
CA PHE A 69 -44.98 -20.56 -5.93
C PHE A 69 -43.55 -20.17 -6.31
N ASN A 70 -42.96 -20.84 -7.32
CA ASN A 70 -41.56 -20.57 -7.70
C ASN A 70 -41.40 -19.23 -8.43
N THR A 71 -40.15 -18.77 -8.59
CA THR A 71 -39.78 -17.48 -9.19
C THR A 71 -40.42 -17.18 -10.56
N ASN A 72 -40.70 -18.18 -11.40
CA ASN A 72 -41.32 -17.95 -12.71
C ASN A 72 -42.85 -18.07 -12.70
N ALA A 73 -43.45 -18.58 -11.61
CA ALA A 73 -44.89 -18.86 -11.53
C ALA A 73 -45.78 -17.61 -11.66
N TYR A 74 -45.28 -16.38 -11.45
CA TYR A 74 -46.08 -15.17 -11.69
C TYR A 74 -46.44 -14.94 -13.17
N LYS A 75 -45.74 -15.62 -14.08
CA LYS A 75 -45.99 -15.59 -15.54
C LYS A 75 -47.14 -16.53 -15.96
N ASP A 76 -47.58 -17.39 -15.06
CA ASP A 76 -48.60 -18.41 -15.28
C ASP A 76 -49.84 -18.16 -14.40
N THR A 77 -51.01 -18.64 -14.82
CA THR A 77 -52.18 -18.75 -13.94
C THR A 77 -52.29 -20.18 -13.40
N PHE A 78 -52.71 -20.33 -12.15
CA PHE A 78 -52.93 -21.63 -11.51
C PHE A 78 -54.37 -21.78 -11.01
N ARG A 79 -54.78 -23.01 -10.69
CA ARG A 79 -56.03 -23.32 -9.97
C ARG A 79 -55.69 -24.22 -8.79
N VAL A 80 -56.11 -23.83 -7.59
CA VAL A 80 -56.01 -24.64 -6.37
C VAL A 80 -57.37 -25.28 -6.13
N GLU A 81 -57.39 -26.59 -5.91
CA GLU A 81 -58.59 -27.35 -5.56
C GLU A 81 -58.36 -28.21 -4.32
N ALA A 82 -59.40 -28.36 -3.50
CA ALA A 82 -59.42 -29.23 -2.34
C ALA A 82 -60.55 -30.25 -2.47
N TYR A 83 -60.25 -31.55 -2.34
CA TYR A 83 -61.25 -32.61 -2.49
C TYR A 83 -60.94 -33.87 -1.67
N LEU A 84 -61.97 -34.66 -1.36
CA LEU A 84 -61.82 -36.01 -0.79
C LEU A 84 -61.72 -37.12 -1.85
N HIS A 85 -62.26 -36.90 -3.05
CA HIS A 85 -62.43 -37.95 -4.06
C HIS A 85 -61.90 -37.52 -5.44
N SER A 86 -62.45 -36.45 -6.01
CA SER A 86 -62.05 -35.90 -7.32
C SER A 86 -62.11 -34.37 -7.31
N PRO A 87 -61.36 -33.68 -8.18
CA PRO A 87 -61.55 -32.24 -8.41
C PRO A 87 -62.97 -31.92 -8.89
N GLU A 88 -63.34 -30.65 -8.75
CA GLU A 88 -64.66 -30.08 -9.06
C GLU A 88 -64.60 -29.01 -10.16
N GLU A 89 -63.40 -28.52 -10.46
CA GLU A 89 -63.02 -27.65 -11.58
C GLU A 89 -63.62 -26.24 -11.62
N ARG A 90 -64.55 -25.92 -10.72
CA ARG A 90 -65.32 -24.66 -10.67
C ARG A 90 -65.37 -24.06 -9.26
N ALA A 91 -65.56 -22.75 -9.18
CA ALA A 91 -65.85 -22.07 -7.92
C ALA A 91 -67.21 -22.54 -7.35
N PRO A 92 -67.42 -22.54 -6.02
CA PRO A 92 -66.48 -22.15 -4.96
C PRO A 92 -65.51 -23.25 -4.47
N MET A 93 -65.57 -24.46 -5.05
CA MET A 93 -64.67 -25.58 -4.70
C MET A 93 -63.23 -25.41 -5.25
N ALA A 94 -63.08 -24.59 -6.29
CA ALA A 94 -61.81 -24.26 -6.94
C ALA A 94 -61.52 -22.75 -6.88
N LEU A 95 -60.25 -22.38 -6.66
CA LEU A 95 -59.77 -21.00 -6.70
C LEU A 95 -58.80 -20.84 -7.87
N GLU A 96 -59.08 -19.91 -8.80
CA GLU A 96 -58.03 -19.41 -9.69
C GLU A 96 -57.05 -18.54 -8.88
N VAL A 97 -55.77 -18.79 -9.07
CA VAL A 97 -54.65 -18.15 -8.36
C VAL A 97 -53.71 -17.57 -9.40
N GLN A 98 -53.49 -16.26 -9.35
CA GLN A 98 -52.50 -15.58 -10.18
C GLN A 98 -51.35 -15.11 -9.28
N PRO A 99 -50.24 -15.86 -9.20
CA PRO A 99 -49.11 -15.44 -8.38
C PRO A 99 -48.59 -14.09 -8.86
N GLN A 100 -48.19 -13.25 -7.91
CA GLN A 100 -47.60 -11.95 -8.17
C GLN A 100 -46.07 -12.08 -8.15
N PRO A 101 -45.32 -11.28 -8.94
CA PRO A 101 -43.89 -11.17 -8.76
C PRO A 101 -43.58 -10.72 -7.33
N ASN A 102 -42.40 -11.07 -6.83
CA ASN A 102 -41.94 -10.68 -5.50
C ASN A 102 -40.58 -10.01 -5.66
N ASP A 103 -40.52 -8.72 -5.33
CA ASP A 103 -39.38 -7.83 -5.64
C ASP A 103 -38.18 -8.03 -4.69
N ILE A 104 -38.15 -9.18 -4.00
CA ILE A 104 -37.15 -9.56 -3.00
C ILE A 104 -36.35 -10.76 -3.53
N PRO A 105 -35.10 -10.56 -3.97
CA PRO A 105 -34.15 -11.63 -4.24
C PRO A 105 -33.75 -12.35 -2.95
N LYS A 106 -33.54 -13.67 -2.98
CA LYS A 106 -33.08 -14.41 -1.80
C LYS A 106 -32.21 -15.63 -2.09
N ILE A 107 -31.14 -15.78 -1.32
CA ILE A 107 -30.42 -17.03 -1.13
C ILE A 107 -31.12 -17.78 0.03
N ASN A 108 -31.61 -18.98 -0.22
CA ASN A 108 -32.42 -19.74 0.73
C ASN A 108 -31.60 -20.66 1.63
N LYS A 109 -30.54 -21.26 1.08
CA LYS A 109 -29.66 -22.22 1.75
C LYS A 109 -28.33 -22.28 1.00
N VAL A 110 -27.23 -22.49 1.74
CA VAL A 110 -25.92 -22.87 1.20
C VAL A 110 -25.54 -24.20 1.84
N GLU A 111 -24.94 -25.10 1.06
CA GLU A 111 -24.48 -26.41 1.52
C GLU A 111 -23.07 -26.69 1.02
N LEU A 112 -22.28 -27.37 1.85
CA LEU A 112 -21.03 -27.99 1.43
C LEU A 112 -21.30 -29.47 1.11
N LYS A 113 -20.71 -29.93 0.00
CA LYS A 113 -20.80 -31.30 -0.51
C LYS A 113 -19.42 -31.78 -0.94
N TYR A 114 -19.24 -33.10 -0.98
CA TYR A 114 -18.14 -33.70 -1.73
C TYR A 114 -18.43 -33.66 -3.24
N ILE A 115 -17.48 -34.12 -4.06
CA ILE A 115 -17.61 -34.08 -5.53
C ILE A 115 -18.67 -35.05 -6.08
N ASP A 116 -19.18 -35.97 -5.26
CA ASP A 116 -20.21 -36.96 -5.56
C ASP A 116 -21.65 -36.50 -5.24
N ASP A 117 -21.81 -35.23 -4.85
CA ASP A 117 -23.04 -34.58 -4.39
C ASP A 117 -23.59 -35.04 -3.02
N THR A 118 -22.87 -35.86 -2.26
CA THR A 118 -23.22 -36.12 -0.86
C THR A 118 -22.82 -34.94 0.05
N PRO A 119 -23.62 -34.60 1.09
CA PRO A 119 -23.28 -33.52 2.03
C PRO A 119 -22.00 -33.80 2.81
N GLY A 120 -21.15 -32.79 2.98
CA GLY A 120 -19.86 -32.91 3.65
C GLY A 120 -19.59 -31.80 4.66
N THR A 121 -18.96 -32.16 5.79
CA THR A 121 -18.57 -31.22 6.86
C THR A 121 -17.12 -31.38 7.30
N VAL A 122 -16.45 -32.49 6.98
CA VAL A 122 -15.04 -32.75 7.30
C VAL A 122 -14.33 -33.21 6.04
N PHE A 123 -13.31 -32.46 5.59
CA PHE A 123 -12.71 -32.61 4.27
C PHE A 123 -11.21 -32.90 4.33
N SER A 124 -10.70 -33.62 3.34
CA SER A 124 -9.28 -33.75 3.09
C SER A 124 -8.74 -32.46 2.46
N PHE A 125 -7.58 -31.96 2.92
CA PHE A 125 -6.90 -30.82 2.27
C PHE A 125 -6.60 -31.07 0.77
N THR A 126 -6.61 -32.33 0.31
CA THR A 126 -6.29 -32.73 -1.06
C THR A 126 -7.50 -32.83 -2.00
N GLU A 127 -8.74 -32.81 -1.49
CA GLU A 127 -9.94 -33.00 -2.30
C GLU A 127 -10.61 -31.68 -2.73
N LYS A 128 -11.60 -31.78 -3.63
CA LYS A 128 -12.46 -30.65 -4.01
C LYS A 128 -13.69 -30.61 -3.11
N LEU A 129 -13.91 -29.48 -2.43
CA LEU A 129 -15.21 -29.18 -1.82
C LEU A 129 -16.12 -28.52 -2.86
N VAL A 130 -17.41 -28.85 -2.83
CA VAL A 130 -18.47 -28.23 -3.64
C VAL A 130 -19.31 -27.39 -2.70
N ALA A 131 -19.43 -26.09 -3.00
CA ALA A 131 -20.40 -25.21 -2.36
C ALA A 131 -21.59 -25.00 -3.31
N GLU A 132 -22.80 -25.25 -2.83
CA GLU A 132 -24.04 -25.14 -3.60
C GLU A 132 -25.02 -24.20 -2.90
N ALA A 133 -25.61 -23.26 -3.64
CA ALA A 133 -26.56 -22.28 -3.13
C ALA A 133 -27.93 -22.45 -3.81
N SER A 134 -28.95 -22.73 -3.00
CA SER A 134 -30.36 -22.73 -3.41
C SER A 134 -30.92 -21.31 -3.35
N CYS A 135 -31.54 -20.84 -4.42
CA CYS A 135 -31.84 -19.43 -4.66
C CYS A 135 -33.24 -19.16 -5.21
N MET A 136 -33.68 -17.91 -5.05
CA MET A 136 -35.03 -17.46 -5.37
C MET A 136 -34.99 -16.02 -5.87
N ASN A 137 -35.68 -15.76 -6.98
CA ASN A 137 -35.73 -14.46 -7.66
C ASN A 137 -34.34 -13.95 -8.09
N LEU A 138 -33.41 -14.89 -8.30
CA LEU A 138 -32.01 -14.69 -8.68
C LEU A 138 -31.64 -15.42 -9.99
N GLU A 139 -32.61 -15.97 -10.71
CA GLU A 139 -32.37 -16.77 -11.92
C GLU A 139 -31.54 -15.99 -12.96
N GLY A 140 -30.46 -16.60 -13.44
CA GLY A 140 -29.53 -15.98 -14.38
C GLY A 140 -28.56 -14.95 -13.79
N GLN A 141 -28.69 -14.57 -12.52
CA GLN A 141 -27.74 -13.72 -11.82
C GLN A 141 -26.46 -14.48 -11.46
N TYR A 142 -25.38 -13.74 -11.16
CA TYR A 142 -24.18 -14.30 -10.55
C TYR A 142 -24.19 -14.06 -9.04
N LEU A 143 -23.86 -15.10 -8.27
CA LEU A 143 -23.51 -15.00 -6.86
C LEU A 143 -21.99 -14.98 -6.71
N MET A 144 -21.49 -14.37 -5.65
CA MET A 144 -20.12 -14.63 -5.20
C MET A 144 -20.14 -15.72 -4.13
N PHE A 145 -19.34 -16.76 -4.34
CA PHE A 145 -18.96 -17.74 -3.34
C PHE A 145 -17.55 -17.37 -2.85
N THR A 146 -17.39 -17.16 -1.55
CA THR A 146 -16.09 -16.85 -0.94
C THR A 146 -15.77 -17.91 0.10
N LEU A 147 -14.66 -18.61 -0.10
CA LEU A 147 -14.07 -19.49 0.91
C LEU A 147 -13.27 -18.64 1.91
N TRP A 148 -13.54 -18.82 3.20
CA TRP A 148 -12.89 -18.13 4.31
C TRP A 148 -12.24 -19.11 5.28
N GLU A 149 -11.15 -18.66 5.88
CA GLU A 149 -10.51 -19.25 7.06
C GLU A 149 -11.31 -18.86 8.32
N ASP A 150 -11.50 -19.78 9.26
CA ASP A 150 -12.12 -19.49 10.57
C ASP A 150 -11.09 -19.71 11.69
N ASP A 151 -10.44 -18.62 12.10
CA ASP A 151 -9.47 -18.59 13.22
C ASP A 151 -10.05 -17.87 14.47
N ALA A 152 -11.36 -17.56 14.46
CA ALA A 152 -12.04 -16.85 15.54
C ALA A 152 -12.55 -17.82 16.63
N THR A 153 -12.47 -17.42 17.90
CA THR A 153 -12.96 -18.22 19.03
C THR A 153 -14.48 -18.22 19.19
N ASP A 154 -15.19 -17.42 18.40
CA ASP A 154 -16.66 -17.29 18.37
C ASP A 154 -17.17 -17.65 16.97
N SER A 155 -18.20 -18.48 16.87
CA SER A 155 -18.67 -19.03 15.59
C SER A 155 -19.37 -17.98 14.70
N GLY A 156 -18.79 -17.72 13.53
CA GLY A 156 -19.41 -16.91 12.47
C GLY A 156 -18.45 -15.97 11.75
N HIS A 157 -18.92 -15.33 10.67
CA HIS A 157 -18.09 -14.43 9.86
C HIS A 157 -17.69 -13.15 10.62
N ASN A 158 -16.46 -13.15 11.14
CA ASN A 158 -15.83 -11.99 11.79
C ASN A 158 -14.96 -11.21 10.79
N ASN A 159 -14.77 -9.91 11.03
CA ASN A 159 -13.89 -9.04 10.22
C ASN A 159 -12.40 -9.42 10.33
N SER A 160 -12.03 -10.29 11.29
CA SER A 160 -10.71 -10.91 11.40
C SER A 160 -10.45 -12.01 10.38
N ASN A 161 -11.51 -12.64 9.87
CA ASN A 161 -11.40 -13.89 9.14
C ASN A 161 -10.92 -13.65 7.69
N GLN A 162 -9.96 -14.44 7.22
CA GLN A 162 -9.30 -14.19 5.93
C GLN A 162 -10.00 -14.89 4.75
N SER A 163 -10.21 -14.18 3.64
CA SER A 163 -10.76 -14.80 2.41
C SER A 163 -9.67 -15.50 1.61
N ILE A 164 -9.85 -16.79 1.36
CA ILE A 164 -8.88 -17.69 0.71
C ILE A 164 -9.05 -17.66 -0.81
N GLU A 165 -10.25 -17.93 -1.33
CA GLU A 165 -10.57 -17.94 -2.76
C GLU A 165 -11.99 -17.44 -3.00
N ASN A 166 -12.19 -16.76 -4.13
CA ASN A 166 -13.46 -16.19 -4.57
C ASN A 166 -13.86 -16.78 -5.93
N LYS A 167 -15.12 -17.23 -6.07
CA LYS A 167 -15.66 -17.74 -7.33
C LYS A 167 -17.06 -17.23 -7.61
N ARG A 168 -17.29 -16.76 -8.84
CA ARG A 168 -18.62 -16.39 -9.31
C ARG A 168 -19.27 -17.57 -10.01
N ALA A 169 -20.47 -17.93 -9.56
CA ALA A 169 -21.31 -18.94 -10.21
C ALA A 169 -22.66 -18.32 -10.60
N LYS A 170 -23.18 -18.74 -11.74
CA LYS A 170 -24.48 -18.29 -12.25
C LYS A 170 -25.60 -19.15 -11.66
N VAL A 171 -26.68 -18.53 -11.23
CA VAL A 171 -27.91 -19.24 -10.85
C VAL A 171 -28.58 -19.78 -12.12
N ILE A 172 -28.78 -21.09 -12.15
CA ILE A 172 -29.44 -21.83 -13.24
C ILE A 172 -30.47 -22.76 -12.60
N ASN A 173 -31.73 -22.67 -13.04
CA ASN A 173 -32.86 -23.43 -12.48
C ASN A 173 -33.04 -23.25 -10.95
N GLY A 174 -32.68 -22.08 -10.42
CA GLY A 174 -32.72 -21.78 -8.99
C GLY A 174 -31.50 -22.21 -8.17
N THR A 175 -30.46 -22.79 -8.77
CA THR A 175 -29.24 -23.23 -8.06
C THR A 175 -27.97 -22.62 -8.66
N ALA A 176 -27.01 -22.23 -7.81
CA ALA A 176 -25.64 -21.90 -8.22
C ALA A 176 -24.63 -22.82 -7.50
N ARG A 177 -23.48 -23.09 -8.12
CA ARG A 177 -22.50 -24.08 -7.64
C ARG A 177 -21.06 -23.64 -7.91
N ALA A 178 -20.18 -23.78 -6.93
CA ALA A 178 -18.75 -23.47 -7.03
C ALA A 178 -17.89 -24.57 -6.39
N GLU A 179 -16.74 -24.89 -7.00
CA GLU A 179 -15.77 -25.86 -6.49
C GLU A 179 -14.54 -25.14 -5.91
N PHE A 180 -14.01 -25.56 -4.76
CA PHE A 180 -12.76 -25.01 -4.20
C PHE A 180 -11.76 -26.14 -3.89
N MET A 181 -10.45 -25.82 -3.84
CA MET A 181 -9.40 -26.76 -3.42
C MET A 181 -8.71 -26.26 -2.16
N LEU A 182 -8.76 -27.04 -1.09
CA LEU A 182 -8.29 -26.65 0.24
C LEU A 182 -6.77 -26.49 0.33
N THR A 183 -6.01 -27.08 -0.60
CA THR A 183 -4.55 -26.90 -0.71
C THR A 183 -4.11 -25.44 -0.75
N LYS A 184 -4.92 -24.53 -1.31
CA LYS A 184 -4.61 -23.09 -1.35
C LYS A 184 -4.66 -22.38 0.00
N ALA A 185 -5.52 -22.84 0.91
CA ALA A 185 -5.60 -22.31 2.27
C ALA A 185 -4.33 -22.68 3.04
N LEU A 186 -3.94 -23.96 2.95
CA LEU A 186 -2.71 -24.48 3.52
C LEU A 186 -1.46 -23.73 3.02
N MET A 187 -1.39 -23.45 1.71
CA MET A 187 -0.33 -22.62 1.11
C MET A 187 -0.26 -21.23 1.73
N ARG A 188 -1.40 -20.62 2.10
CA ARG A 188 -1.46 -19.28 2.67
C ARG A 188 -0.98 -19.22 4.12
N LYS A 189 -1.49 -20.09 5.01
CA LYS A 189 -0.94 -20.20 6.39
C LYS A 189 0.57 -20.48 6.39
N ALA A 190 1.05 -21.30 5.46
CA ALA A 190 2.49 -21.55 5.26
C ALA A 190 3.27 -20.30 4.78
N MET A 191 2.67 -19.46 3.94
CA MET A 191 3.27 -18.17 3.53
C MET A 191 3.27 -17.12 4.65
N GLU A 192 2.24 -17.09 5.50
CA GLU A 192 2.08 -16.10 6.57
C GLU A 192 2.85 -16.49 7.87
N GLY A 193 3.21 -17.76 8.02
CA GLY A 193 4.18 -18.24 9.02
C GLY A 193 3.56 -18.63 10.34
N GLU A 194 2.53 -19.48 10.28
CA GLU A 194 1.87 -20.11 11.42
C GLU A 194 2.39 -21.52 11.68
N ILE A 195 2.34 -21.96 12.94
CA ILE A 195 3.17 -23.09 13.42
C ILE A 195 2.44 -24.45 13.36
N ASN A 196 1.09 -24.48 13.30
CA ASN A 196 0.32 -25.74 13.42
C ASN A 196 -0.65 -26.00 12.24
N PRO A 197 -0.15 -26.36 11.04
CA PRO A 197 -0.95 -26.55 9.82
C PRO A 197 -1.69 -27.92 9.76
N GLN A 198 -2.03 -28.53 10.90
CA GLN A 198 -2.56 -29.91 10.93
C GLN A 198 -4.09 -29.97 10.82
N GLN A 199 -4.78 -28.94 11.33
CA GLN A 199 -6.23 -28.77 11.30
C GLN A 199 -6.55 -27.33 10.92
N MET A 200 -7.68 -27.10 10.25
CA MET A 200 -8.14 -25.78 9.83
C MET A 200 -9.66 -25.76 9.77
N GLU A 201 -10.29 -24.77 10.37
CA GLU A 201 -11.73 -24.51 10.21
C GLU A 201 -11.95 -23.52 9.07
N PHE A 202 -13.05 -23.70 8.33
CA PHE A 202 -13.36 -22.87 7.18
C PHE A 202 -14.87 -22.76 6.94
N TYR A 203 -15.28 -21.75 6.18
CA TYR A 203 -16.67 -21.63 5.73
C TYR A 203 -16.75 -20.97 4.36
N VAL A 204 -17.83 -21.27 3.63
CA VAL A 204 -18.16 -20.59 2.38
C VAL A 204 -19.34 -19.68 2.61
N THR A 205 -19.16 -18.37 2.45
CA THR A 205 -20.28 -17.42 2.35
C THR A 205 -20.74 -17.33 0.91
N VAL A 206 -22.05 -17.18 0.70
CA VAL A 206 -22.60 -16.83 -0.60
C VAL A 206 -23.39 -15.53 -0.50
N GLU A 207 -23.03 -14.57 -1.34
CA GLU A 207 -23.68 -13.25 -1.44
C GLU A 207 -24.22 -12.99 -2.84
N TYR A 208 -25.29 -12.19 -2.91
CA TYR A 208 -25.83 -11.64 -4.15
C TYR A 208 -25.42 -10.17 -4.27
N TYR A 209 -25.00 -9.75 -5.47
CA TYR A 209 -24.47 -8.42 -5.73
C TYR A 209 -25.51 -7.29 -5.62
N ALA A 210 -25.70 -6.78 -4.40
CA ALA A 210 -26.31 -5.49 -4.12
C ALA A 210 -25.44 -4.72 -3.10
N HIS A 211 -25.23 -3.42 -3.31
CA HIS A 211 -24.12 -2.68 -2.69
C HIS A 211 -24.31 -2.37 -1.18
N LYS A 212 -23.87 -3.28 -0.29
CA LYS A 212 -23.71 -3.02 1.16
C LYS A 212 -22.63 -3.93 1.78
N LYS A 213 -21.92 -3.41 2.79
CA LYS A 213 -21.22 -4.19 3.82
C LYS A 213 -22.01 -4.09 5.12
N HIS A 214 -22.57 -5.18 5.64
CA HIS A 214 -23.21 -5.23 6.97
C HIS A 214 -22.80 -6.52 7.70
N ALA A 215 -22.72 -6.45 9.03
CA ALA A 215 -22.44 -7.61 9.88
C ALA A 215 -23.74 -8.37 10.21
N THR A 216 -23.65 -9.68 10.39
CA THR A 216 -24.72 -10.54 10.90
C THR A 216 -24.80 -10.44 12.43
N ASN A 217 -26.00 -10.46 13.01
CA ASN A 217 -26.16 -10.50 14.46
C ASN A 217 -25.93 -11.93 15.00
N ASN A 218 -25.15 -12.06 16.08
CA ASN A 218 -24.97 -13.33 16.77
C ASN A 218 -26.30 -13.81 17.39
N VAL A 219 -26.55 -15.12 17.31
CA VAL A 219 -27.55 -15.82 18.12
C VAL A 219 -26.85 -16.97 18.82
N ASN A 220 -26.67 -16.85 20.14
CA ASN A 220 -26.09 -17.93 20.93
C ASN A 220 -27.00 -19.17 20.89
N ILE A 221 -26.42 -20.31 20.51
CA ILE A 221 -26.98 -21.63 20.78
C ILE A 221 -26.01 -22.32 21.73
N ASN A 222 -26.47 -22.66 22.93
CA ASN A 222 -25.64 -23.30 23.95
C ASN A 222 -25.18 -24.68 23.49
N THR A 223 -23.92 -25.01 23.76
CA THR A 223 -23.34 -26.33 23.48
C THR A 223 -24.13 -27.45 24.16
N PRO A 224 -24.60 -28.48 23.44
CA PRO A 224 -25.10 -29.72 24.06
C PRO A 224 -24.00 -30.38 24.91
N ALA A 225 -24.36 -30.95 26.06
CA ALA A 225 -23.41 -31.42 27.07
C ALA A 225 -22.66 -32.73 26.71
N GLU A 226 -22.75 -33.17 25.46
CA GLU A 226 -22.44 -34.53 25.00
C GLU A 226 -21.05 -34.64 24.33
N LEU A 227 -20.30 -33.54 24.25
CA LEU A 227 -18.94 -33.47 23.68
C LEU A 227 -17.85 -33.21 24.74
N ARG A 228 -17.88 -33.96 25.85
CA ARG A 228 -16.71 -34.15 26.71
C ARG A 228 -16.14 -35.55 26.48
N THR A 229 -14.86 -35.61 26.10
CA THR A 229 -14.19 -36.84 25.64
C THR A 229 -13.92 -37.84 26.78
N PRO A 230 -14.11 -39.15 26.56
CA PRO A 230 -13.54 -40.19 27.40
C PRO A 230 -12.03 -40.29 27.18
N ALA A 231 -11.25 -40.35 28.27
CA ALA A 231 -9.83 -40.66 28.24
C ALA A 231 -9.56 -42.14 28.58
N GLY A 232 -8.40 -42.66 28.17
CA GLY A 232 -8.02 -44.07 28.36
C GLY A 232 -7.68 -44.46 29.81
N GLN A 233 -7.74 -45.76 30.09
CA GLN A 233 -7.36 -46.43 31.35
C GLN A 233 -5.90 -46.94 31.29
N PRO A 234 -5.28 -47.43 32.39
CA PRO A 234 -5.66 -47.45 33.82
C PRO A 234 -4.65 -46.60 34.66
N GLN A 235 -4.32 -46.71 35.97
CA GLN A 235 -4.75 -47.34 37.25
C GLN A 235 -3.96 -46.57 38.37
N PRO A 236 -4.11 -46.82 39.71
CA PRO A 236 -5.14 -47.55 40.46
C PRO A 236 -5.83 -46.74 41.61
N GLN A 237 -6.95 -47.27 42.12
CA GLN A 237 -7.49 -47.30 43.52
C GLN A 237 -7.06 -46.21 44.56
N GLN A 238 -7.88 -45.67 45.49
CA GLN A 238 -9.28 -45.86 45.98
C GLN A 238 -9.57 -44.72 47.02
N PRO A 239 -10.75 -44.57 47.69
CA PRO A 239 -12.14 -44.98 47.40
C PRO A 239 -13.16 -43.79 47.47
N THR A 240 -14.47 -44.07 47.34
CA THR A 240 -15.60 -43.10 47.32
C THR A 240 -16.35 -42.91 48.67
N PRO A 241 -17.13 -41.82 48.79
CA PRO A 241 -18.48 -41.87 49.39
C PRO A 241 -19.64 -41.65 48.38
N GLN A 242 -20.89 -41.83 48.82
CA GLN A 242 -22.12 -41.89 47.99
C GLN A 242 -23.19 -40.80 48.36
N PRO A 243 -24.41 -40.71 47.76
CA PRO A 243 -25.00 -39.41 47.36
C PRO A 243 -26.34 -39.02 48.03
N GLN A 244 -26.89 -37.86 47.64
CA GLN A 244 -28.29 -37.44 47.89
C GLN A 244 -28.91 -36.73 46.66
N GLN A 245 -30.25 -36.62 46.63
CA GLN A 245 -31.08 -36.22 45.48
C GLN A 245 -32.49 -35.74 45.99
N PRO A 246 -33.42 -35.20 45.16
CA PRO A 246 -33.46 -33.91 44.46
C PRO A 246 -34.63 -32.98 44.95
N ALA A 247 -34.88 -31.84 44.26
CA ALA A 247 -36.07 -30.99 44.45
C ALA A 247 -36.62 -30.38 43.11
N PRO A 248 -37.91 -29.99 42.99
CA PRO A 248 -38.60 -29.69 41.72
C PRO A 248 -38.83 -28.18 41.38
N PRO A 249 -39.28 -27.83 40.15
CA PRO A 249 -39.39 -26.45 39.64
C PRO A 249 -40.82 -25.82 39.55
N PRO A 250 -40.96 -24.49 39.42
CA PRO A 250 -42.23 -23.74 39.20
C PRO A 250 -42.48 -23.26 37.74
N PRO A 251 -43.67 -22.69 37.39
CA PRO A 251 -44.18 -22.58 36.00
C PRO A 251 -44.20 -21.17 35.32
N GLN A 252 -44.78 -21.09 34.11
CA GLN A 252 -44.96 -19.89 33.23
C GLN A 252 -46.34 -19.20 33.43
N GLN A 253 -46.86 -18.18 32.71
CA GLN A 253 -46.51 -17.39 31.48
C GLN A 253 -47.12 -15.94 31.67
N PRO A 254 -47.67 -15.10 30.72
CA PRO A 254 -47.82 -15.08 29.25
C PRO A 254 -47.13 -13.84 28.59
N GLN A 255 -47.73 -13.18 27.57
CA GLN A 255 -47.19 -11.98 26.87
C GLN A 255 -48.26 -10.97 26.34
N GLN A 256 -47.84 -9.69 26.22
CA GLN A 256 -48.26 -8.63 25.24
C GLN A 256 -49.71 -8.05 25.29
N PRO A 257 -49.92 -6.75 24.91
CA PRO A 257 -50.01 -6.28 23.50
C PRO A 257 -49.42 -4.88 23.16
N GLN A 258 -49.19 -4.58 21.87
CA GLN A 258 -48.93 -3.22 21.35
C GLN A 258 -49.16 -3.07 19.82
N GLN A 259 -49.85 -2.01 19.36
CA GLN A 259 -49.77 -1.39 18.00
C GLN A 259 -50.63 -0.09 17.97
N PRO A 260 -50.44 0.90 17.04
CA PRO A 260 -50.42 0.74 15.57
C PRO A 260 -49.30 1.48 14.78
N THR A 261 -49.41 1.43 13.44
CA THR A 261 -48.47 1.75 12.33
C THR A 261 -48.71 3.16 11.70
N PRO A 262 -48.06 3.66 10.60
CA PRO A 262 -47.19 3.01 9.57
C PRO A 262 -45.92 3.76 9.06
N SER A 263 -45.23 3.14 8.08
CA SER A 263 -43.90 3.49 7.51
C SER A 263 -43.91 4.43 6.27
N PRO A 264 -42.74 4.63 5.60
CA PRO A 264 -42.45 3.80 4.41
C PRO A 264 -41.09 3.04 4.47
N ASN A 265 -41.00 1.88 3.80
CA ASN A 265 -39.85 0.95 3.87
C ASN A 265 -38.96 0.98 2.61
N PRO A 266 -37.65 0.67 2.73
CA PRO A 266 -36.80 0.24 1.61
C PRO A 266 -36.94 -1.25 1.30
N THR A 267 -36.55 -1.67 0.09
CA THR A 267 -36.54 -3.08 -0.35
C THR A 267 -35.44 -3.89 0.35
N PRO A 268 -35.70 -5.13 0.83
CA PRO A 268 -34.66 -5.98 1.42
C PRO A 268 -33.64 -6.51 0.40
N VAL A 269 -32.37 -6.47 0.79
CA VAL A 269 -31.29 -7.31 0.22
C VAL A 269 -31.22 -8.57 1.08
N PRO A 270 -31.03 -9.78 0.51
CA PRO A 270 -30.89 -10.98 1.32
C PRO A 270 -29.54 -11.01 2.05
N ASP A 271 -29.56 -11.39 3.31
CA ASP A 271 -28.35 -11.58 4.11
C ASP A 271 -27.46 -12.69 3.54
N PRO A 272 -26.12 -12.58 3.67
CA PRO A 272 -25.20 -13.63 3.24
C PRO A 272 -25.43 -14.90 4.05
N VAL A 273 -25.50 -16.04 3.37
CA VAL A 273 -25.67 -17.36 4.01
C VAL A 273 -24.32 -18.07 3.99
N SER A 274 -23.90 -18.65 5.12
CA SER A 274 -22.68 -19.44 5.24
C SER A 274 -22.95 -20.93 5.44
N ALA A 275 -21.99 -21.75 5.04
CA ALA A 275 -21.88 -23.16 5.43
C ALA A 275 -20.44 -23.44 5.87
N HIS A 276 -20.27 -24.09 7.02
CA HIS A 276 -18.98 -24.29 7.70
C HIS A 276 -18.51 -25.74 7.55
N GLY A 277 -17.19 -25.95 7.60
CA GLY A 277 -16.56 -27.26 7.55
C GLY A 277 -15.14 -27.23 8.15
N GLN A 278 -14.62 -28.42 8.45
CA GLN A 278 -13.27 -28.60 8.98
C GLN A 278 -12.39 -29.33 7.97
N ALA A 279 -11.09 -29.05 7.97
CA ALA A 279 -10.09 -29.74 7.17
C ALA A 279 -9.02 -30.38 8.07
N HIS A 280 -8.64 -31.63 7.78
CA HIS A 280 -7.62 -32.36 8.54
C HIS A 280 -6.59 -33.01 7.60
N ASN A 281 -5.32 -32.99 8.00
CA ASN A 281 -4.21 -33.55 7.21
C ASN A 281 -4.19 -35.10 7.17
N THR A 282 -4.93 -35.75 8.07
CA THR A 282 -5.12 -37.22 8.14
C THR A 282 -6.41 -37.72 7.50
N GLN A 283 -7.32 -36.84 7.08
CA GLN A 283 -8.61 -37.24 6.50
C GLN A 283 -8.40 -37.83 5.09
N PRO A 284 -8.80 -39.09 4.83
CA PRO A 284 -8.75 -39.67 3.49
C PRO A 284 -9.78 -39.00 2.57
N ALA A 285 -9.45 -38.86 1.29
CA ALA A 285 -10.35 -38.28 0.29
C ALA A 285 -11.54 -39.22 -0.03
N THR A 286 -12.69 -38.63 -0.34
CA THR A 286 -13.93 -39.37 -0.60
C THR A 286 -13.89 -40.09 -1.95
N PRO A 287 -14.24 -41.39 -2.04
CA PRO A 287 -14.20 -42.13 -3.31
C PRO A 287 -15.28 -41.67 -4.30
N PRO A 288 -15.02 -41.71 -5.62
CA PRO A 288 -15.97 -41.24 -6.64
C PRO A 288 -17.20 -42.16 -6.79
N PRO A 289 -18.35 -41.64 -7.24
CA PRO A 289 -19.60 -42.40 -7.34
C PRO A 289 -19.57 -43.41 -8.49
N SER A 290 -20.22 -44.56 -8.30
CA SER A 290 -20.23 -45.66 -9.27
C SER A 290 -21.18 -45.42 -10.44
N GLY A 291 -20.72 -44.67 -11.45
CA GLY A 291 -21.43 -44.57 -12.74
C GLY A 291 -21.37 -43.21 -13.43
N GLY A 292 -20.18 -42.66 -13.67
CA GLY A 292 -19.97 -41.45 -14.46
C GLY A 292 -18.60 -41.44 -15.13
N VAL A 293 -18.49 -40.87 -16.34
CA VAL A 293 -17.22 -40.86 -17.09
C VAL A 293 -16.20 -39.95 -16.38
N SER A 294 -15.01 -40.48 -16.13
CA SER A 294 -14.04 -39.90 -15.18
C SER A 294 -13.57 -38.48 -15.54
N PRO A 295 -13.69 -37.50 -14.63
CA PRO A 295 -12.61 -36.52 -14.49
C PRO A 295 -11.38 -37.25 -13.93
N THR A 296 -10.18 -36.91 -14.41
CA THR A 296 -8.94 -37.60 -14.07
C THR A 296 -8.72 -37.70 -12.56
N THR A 297 -8.58 -38.92 -12.04
CA THR A 297 -8.14 -39.17 -10.66
C THR A 297 -6.70 -38.69 -10.49
N VAL A 298 -6.53 -37.47 -9.99
CA VAL A 298 -5.21 -36.95 -9.61
C VAL A 298 -4.85 -37.61 -8.27
N ASN A 299 -3.85 -38.49 -8.28
CA ASN A 299 -3.27 -39.04 -7.05
C ASN A 299 -2.91 -37.89 -6.10
N PRO A 300 -3.18 -37.99 -4.77
CA PRO A 300 -2.89 -36.93 -3.83
C PRO A 300 -1.37 -36.71 -3.72
N VAL A 301 -0.86 -35.76 -4.49
CA VAL A 301 0.56 -35.39 -4.48
C VAL A 301 0.85 -34.70 -3.15
N LYS A 302 1.76 -35.28 -2.35
CA LYS A 302 2.45 -34.53 -1.30
C LYS A 302 3.27 -33.42 -1.97
N ILE A 303 2.72 -32.21 -1.98
CA ILE A 303 3.45 -31.04 -2.48
C ILE A 303 4.36 -30.53 -1.36
N GLU A 304 5.46 -31.26 -1.11
CA GLU A 304 6.69 -30.61 -0.67
C GLU A 304 7.01 -29.48 -1.64
N GLU A 305 7.43 -28.32 -1.11
CA GLU A 305 7.84 -27.20 -1.94
C GLU A 305 8.83 -26.24 -1.26
N LEU A 306 9.80 -25.76 -2.04
CA LEU A 306 10.60 -24.56 -1.75
C LEU A 306 9.84 -23.35 -2.33
N LEU A 307 9.31 -22.47 -1.46
CA LEU A 307 8.32 -21.44 -1.78
C LEU A 307 8.96 -20.12 -2.26
N ASP A 308 9.92 -19.59 -1.51
CA ASP A 308 10.67 -18.36 -1.81
C ASP A 308 12.08 -18.44 -1.24
N ALA A 309 13.02 -17.69 -1.80
CA ALA A 309 14.33 -17.46 -1.19
C ALA A 309 14.80 -16.02 -1.44
N TYR A 310 15.29 -15.35 -0.39
CA TYR A 310 15.60 -13.92 -0.43
C TYR A 310 16.69 -13.50 0.58
N PHE A 311 17.28 -12.32 0.34
CA PHE A 311 18.13 -11.62 1.31
C PHE A 311 17.25 -10.85 2.30
N ALA A 312 17.57 -10.90 3.59
CA ALA A 312 16.75 -10.32 4.64
C ALA A 312 17.53 -9.57 5.71
N LYS A 313 16.84 -8.67 6.42
CA LYS A 313 17.26 -8.10 7.71
C LYS A 313 16.34 -8.60 8.84
N LYS A 314 16.93 -8.80 10.01
CA LYS A 314 16.26 -9.25 11.23
C LYS A 314 15.67 -8.04 11.95
N GLU A 315 14.35 -7.95 11.98
CA GLU A 315 13.60 -6.95 12.75
C GLU A 315 12.84 -7.61 13.90
N TYR A 316 12.41 -6.78 14.86
CA TYR A 316 11.48 -7.17 15.91
C TYR A 316 10.16 -6.45 15.63
N THR A 317 9.21 -7.17 15.01
CA THR A 317 7.92 -6.62 14.51
C THR A 317 6.75 -7.58 14.60
N LYS A 318 6.94 -8.90 14.71
CA LYS A 318 5.83 -9.85 14.85
C LYS A 318 5.24 -9.70 16.26
N GLN A 319 3.96 -9.34 16.36
CA GLN A 319 3.27 -9.31 17.65
C GLN A 319 3.05 -10.77 18.12
N THR A 320 3.50 -11.10 19.33
CA THR A 320 3.52 -12.50 19.82
C THR A 320 2.41 -12.86 20.80
N GLY A 321 1.78 -11.85 21.44
CA GLY A 321 0.91 -12.07 22.59
C GLY A 321 1.64 -12.48 23.89
N GLU A 322 2.95 -12.75 23.85
CA GLU A 322 3.75 -13.10 25.03
C GLU A 322 3.91 -11.85 25.92
N GLU A 323 3.36 -11.89 27.14
CA GLU A 323 3.46 -10.80 28.11
C GLU A 323 4.91 -10.61 28.58
N ASP A 324 5.39 -9.37 28.51
CA ASP A 324 6.77 -8.98 28.82
C ASP A 324 6.76 -7.70 29.67
N GLY A 325 6.25 -7.85 30.90
CA GLY A 325 6.21 -6.83 31.94
C GLY A 325 5.15 -5.74 31.74
N THR A 326 5.43 -4.55 32.27
CA THR A 326 4.55 -3.38 32.22
C THR A 326 5.34 -2.12 31.89
N HIS A 327 4.63 -1.08 31.44
CA HIS A 327 5.17 0.25 31.20
C HIS A 327 4.30 1.30 31.90
N THR A 328 4.94 2.27 32.54
CA THR A 328 4.28 3.37 33.26
C THR A 328 4.51 4.68 32.52
N TYR A 329 3.44 5.27 32.00
CA TYR A 329 3.45 6.59 31.37
C TYR A 329 3.08 7.67 32.39
N THR A 330 3.92 8.71 32.49
CA THR A 330 3.71 9.87 33.37
C THR A 330 3.16 11.05 32.59
N PHE A 331 2.10 11.67 33.08
CA PHE A 331 1.54 12.88 32.50
C PHE A 331 2.31 14.12 32.98
N GLY A 332 2.69 15.00 32.05
CA GLY A 332 3.23 16.32 32.40
C GLY A 332 2.17 17.12 33.15
N GLY A 333 2.49 17.51 34.39
CA GLY A 333 1.54 18.09 35.34
C GLY A 333 0.88 19.40 34.89
N SER A 334 -0.13 19.82 35.66
CA SER A 334 -1.01 20.99 35.47
C SER A 334 -2.00 20.95 34.28
N LYS A 335 -2.11 19.83 33.54
CA LYS A 335 -3.03 19.71 32.40
C LYS A 335 -4.29 18.90 32.72
N SER A 336 -5.38 19.59 33.04
CA SER A 336 -6.75 19.06 33.16
C SER A 336 -7.39 18.60 31.83
N GLY A 337 -6.62 18.54 30.73
CA GLY A 337 -7.12 18.30 29.38
C GLY A 337 -7.23 16.83 28.95
N ASN A 338 -6.60 15.89 29.66
CA ASN A 338 -6.67 14.46 29.33
C ASN A 338 -7.91 13.83 29.99
N LYS A 339 -9.10 14.26 29.58
CA LYS A 339 -10.35 13.61 29.98
C LYS A 339 -10.38 12.17 29.49
N THR A 340 -11.01 11.31 30.27
CA THR A 340 -11.11 9.86 30.05
C THR A 340 -12.47 9.32 30.52
N SER A 341 -13.51 10.16 30.48
CA SER A 341 -14.85 9.84 30.97
C SER A 341 -15.71 9.09 29.95
N THR A 342 -15.49 9.31 28.64
CA THR A 342 -16.11 8.49 27.57
C THR A 342 -15.09 7.53 26.94
N ALA A 343 -15.58 6.50 26.23
CA ALA A 343 -14.72 5.59 25.48
C ALA A 343 -13.91 6.31 24.37
N GLU A 344 -14.50 7.33 23.74
CA GLU A 344 -13.83 8.12 22.69
C GLU A 344 -12.72 8.99 23.30
N GLU A 345 -12.97 9.58 24.48
CA GLU A 345 -11.97 10.30 25.26
C GLU A 345 -10.82 9.37 25.69
N LYS A 346 -11.12 8.19 26.23
CA LYS A 346 -10.11 7.16 26.58
C LYS A 346 -9.27 6.77 25.37
N ASN A 347 -9.89 6.43 24.24
CA ASN A 347 -9.17 6.03 23.03
C ASN A 347 -8.29 7.16 22.49
N LYS A 348 -8.73 8.42 22.57
CA LYS A 348 -7.93 9.60 22.18
C LYS A 348 -6.72 9.82 23.08
N VAL A 349 -6.85 9.61 24.39
CA VAL A 349 -5.72 9.69 25.33
C VAL A 349 -4.79 8.48 25.15
N ALA A 350 -5.33 7.26 25.05
CA ALA A 350 -4.57 6.04 24.83
C ALA A 350 -3.76 6.07 23.52
N GLN A 351 -4.35 6.54 22.41
CA GLN A 351 -3.64 6.72 21.13
C GLN A 351 -2.52 7.76 21.24
N THR A 352 -2.73 8.79 22.06
CA THR A 352 -1.73 9.85 22.34
C THR A 352 -0.56 9.32 23.16
N ILE A 353 -0.81 8.39 24.09
CA ILE A 353 0.21 7.67 24.86
C ILE A 353 0.97 6.71 23.93
N LEU A 354 0.25 5.85 23.21
CA LEU A 354 0.81 4.86 22.27
C LEU A 354 1.74 5.52 21.26
N ASN A 355 1.31 6.63 20.64
CA ASN A 355 2.10 7.38 19.67
C ASN A 355 3.40 7.99 20.21
N LYS A 356 3.54 8.15 21.53
CA LYS A 356 4.77 8.64 22.19
C LYS A 356 5.72 7.52 22.59
N ILE A 357 5.17 6.37 23.01
CA ILE A 357 5.97 5.29 23.61
C ILE A 357 6.34 4.18 22.63
N LYS A 358 5.57 3.99 21.55
CA LYS A 358 5.70 2.85 20.62
C LYS A 358 7.14 2.62 20.13
N ASP A 359 7.88 3.68 19.83
CA ASP A 359 9.22 3.60 19.25
C ASP A 359 10.27 3.27 20.35
N SER A 360 10.04 3.75 21.57
CA SER A 360 10.80 3.37 22.77
C SER A 360 10.55 1.92 23.19
N LEU A 361 9.32 1.44 23.07
CA LEU A 361 8.99 0.03 23.26
C LEU A 361 9.61 -0.85 22.16
N LYS A 362 9.52 -0.46 20.87
CA LYS A 362 10.16 -1.21 19.77
C LYS A 362 11.67 -1.31 19.96
N ALA A 363 12.33 -0.25 20.43
CA ALA A 363 13.75 -0.28 20.78
C ALA A 363 14.09 -1.28 21.92
N GLN A 364 13.16 -1.51 22.84
CA GLN A 364 13.25 -2.54 23.90
C GLN A 364 12.83 -3.94 23.43
N LYS A 365 12.54 -4.14 22.14
CA LYS A 365 11.95 -5.37 21.57
C LYS A 365 10.55 -5.68 22.13
N LYS A 366 9.77 -4.65 22.51
CA LYS A 366 8.42 -4.73 23.10
C LYS A 366 7.37 -3.94 22.32
N TYR A 367 6.10 -4.22 22.59
CA TYR A 367 4.95 -3.42 22.15
C TYR A 367 3.86 -3.37 23.25
N THR A 368 2.83 -2.58 23.00
CA THR A 368 1.53 -2.64 23.69
C THR A 368 0.45 -2.20 22.70
N THR A 369 -0.83 -2.40 23.02
CA THR A 369 -1.94 -2.09 22.11
C THR A 369 -2.73 -0.87 22.59
N LEU A 370 -3.60 -0.34 21.71
CA LEU A 370 -4.46 0.80 22.05
C LEU A 370 -5.45 0.42 23.15
N GLU A 371 -6.01 -0.78 23.05
CA GLU A 371 -7.02 -1.37 23.93
C GLU A 371 -6.45 -1.59 25.34
N ILE A 372 -5.21 -2.10 25.43
CA ILE A 372 -4.52 -2.35 26.70
C ILE A 372 -4.21 -1.03 27.43
N ILE A 373 -3.81 0.03 26.72
CA ILE A 373 -3.65 1.36 27.33
C ILE A 373 -5.02 1.93 27.73
N ALA A 374 -6.05 1.81 26.88
CA ALA A 374 -7.39 2.34 27.14
C ALA A 374 -8.07 1.66 28.34
N ALA A 375 -7.85 0.36 28.54
CA ALA A 375 -8.32 -0.39 29.70
C ALA A 375 -7.67 0.08 31.01
N SER A 376 -6.36 0.40 30.99
CA SER A 376 -5.65 0.95 32.15
C SER A 376 -6.02 2.40 32.51
N LEU A 377 -6.69 3.15 31.63
CA LEU A 377 -7.18 4.51 31.93
C LEU A 377 -8.47 4.41 32.76
N THR A 378 -8.34 4.31 34.08
CA THR A 378 -9.45 4.11 35.03
C THR A 378 -10.02 5.41 35.61
N ALA A 379 -9.22 6.48 35.75
CA ALA A 379 -9.69 7.78 36.24
C ALA A 379 -10.57 8.52 35.22
N GLN A 380 -11.35 9.50 35.68
CA GLN A 380 -12.16 10.40 34.82
C GLN A 380 -11.31 11.42 34.05
N ALA A 381 -10.12 11.75 34.55
CA ALA A 381 -9.11 12.54 33.83
C ALA A 381 -7.71 12.25 34.38
N TYR A 382 -6.69 12.49 33.56
CA TYR A 382 -5.27 12.39 33.92
C TYR A 382 -4.52 13.71 33.68
N GLY A 383 -3.39 13.92 34.38
CA GLY A 383 -2.56 15.12 34.28
C GLY A 383 -2.75 16.16 35.39
N LYS A 384 -3.54 15.84 36.42
CA LYS A 384 -3.55 16.54 37.71
C LYS A 384 -2.38 16.04 38.58
N ASP A 385 -1.97 16.84 39.57
CA ASP A 385 -0.89 16.46 40.49
C ASP A 385 -1.40 15.70 41.72
N THR A 386 -2.21 14.67 41.48
CA THR A 386 -2.68 13.70 42.50
C THR A 386 -2.05 12.35 42.21
N ALA A 387 -1.76 11.54 43.24
CA ALA A 387 -1.01 10.29 43.08
C ALA A 387 -1.63 9.32 42.04
N ASN A 388 -2.96 9.30 41.94
CA ASN A 388 -3.71 8.37 41.10
C ASN A 388 -4.03 8.91 39.69
N GLU A 389 -3.87 10.21 39.43
CA GLU A 389 -4.18 10.85 38.14
C GLU A 389 -2.91 11.35 37.40
N LYS A 390 -1.73 11.15 38.00
CA LYS A 390 -0.41 11.60 37.48
C LYS A 390 0.28 10.58 36.57
N THR A 391 -0.02 9.30 36.73
CA THR A 391 0.58 8.19 35.97
C THR A 391 -0.48 7.18 35.52
N VAL A 392 -0.16 6.37 34.53
CA VAL A 392 -0.92 5.17 34.16
C VAL A 392 0.02 4.03 33.80
N THR A 393 -0.27 2.83 34.28
CA THR A 393 0.55 1.62 34.05
C THR A 393 -0.27 0.58 33.29
N PHE A 394 0.31 0.00 32.24
CA PHE A 394 -0.33 -0.99 31.37
C PHE A 394 0.66 -2.09 30.99
N LYS A 395 0.14 -3.24 30.54
CA LYS A 395 0.97 -4.38 30.12
C LYS A 395 1.77 -4.08 28.86
N THR A 396 2.95 -4.67 28.76
CA THR A 396 3.74 -4.74 27.54
C THR A 396 3.91 -6.19 27.11
N PHE A 397 4.13 -6.39 25.81
CA PHE A 397 4.24 -7.69 25.17
C PHE A 397 5.50 -7.73 24.31
N LYS A 398 6.03 -8.92 24.06
CA LYS A 398 7.28 -9.14 23.34
C LYS A 398 7.09 -9.02 21.82
N LEU A 399 7.96 -8.28 21.14
CA LEU A 399 8.04 -8.34 19.68
C LEU A 399 8.92 -9.53 19.27
N GLY A 400 8.32 -10.43 18.51
CA GLY A 400 8.98 -11.55 17.87
C GLY A 400 9.77 -11.13 16.64
N VAL A 401 10.72 -11.98 16.28
CA VAL A 401 11.59 -11.77 15.12
C VAL A 401 10.80 -11.89 13.82
N ASP A 402 11.04 -10.96 12.90
CA ASP A 402 10.64 -11.01 11.50
C ASP A 402 11.89 -10.88 10.62
N PHE A 403 11.93 -11.63 9.53
CA PHE A 403 13.01 -11.56 8.55
C PHE A 403 12.51 -10.80 7.32
N LYS A 404 12.53 -9.47 7.44
CA LYS A 404 12.12 -8.54 6.38
C LYS A 404 13.03 -8.68 5.18
N LYS A 405 12.44 -9.00 4.03
CA LYS A 405 13.14 -9.02 2.74
C LYS A 405 13.75 -7.65 2.45
N VAL A 406 14.96 -7.65 1.91
CA VAL A 406 15.63 -6.45 1.38
C VAL A 406 16.10 -6.74 -0.02
N ASP A 407 15.82 -5.82 -0.94
CA ASP A 407 16.11 -5.99 -2.38
C ASP A 407 17.43 -5.33 -2.80
N SER A 408 18.14 -4.68 -1.86
CA SER A 408 19.52 -4.22 -2.05
C SER A 408 20.29 -4.09 -0.73
N ALA A 409 21.62 -4.14 -0.82
CA ALA A 409 22.55 -3.74 0.23
C ALA A 409 23.93 -3.39 -0.34
N PRO A 410 24.77 -2.60 0.35
CA PRO A 410 26.16 -2.47 -0.02
C PRO A 410 26.97 -3.73 0.30
N LEU A 411 28.11 -3.88 -0.39
CA LEU A 411 29.17 -4.77 0.10
C LEU A 411 29.59 -4.34 1.51
N ASP A 412 30.07 -5.31 2.31
CA ASP A 412 30.41 -5.13 3.73
C ASP A 412 29.18 -5.01 4.68
N GLU A 413 27.95 -5.18 4.17
CA GLU A 413 26.73 -5.26 4.98
C GLU A 413 26.49 -6.67 5.54
N LYS A 414 25.89 -6.78 6.73
CA LYS A 414 25.44 -8.04 7.34
C LYS A 414 23.96 -8.29 7.06
N LEU A 415 23.64 -9.50 6.58
CA LEU A 415 22.32 -9.92 6.09
C LEU A 415 21.99 -11.35 6.53
N TYR A 416 20.76 -11.80 6.25
CA TYR A 416 20.39 -13.21 6.30
C TYR A 416 20.06 -13.71 4.89
N LEU A 417 20.52 -14.90 4.54
CA LEU A 417 19.89 -15.70 3.50
C LEU A 417 18.69 -16.41 4.12
N VAL A 418 17.52 -16.25 3.51
CA VAL A 418 16.27 -16.84 3.96
C VAL A 418 15.68 -17.70 2.85
N ALA A 419 15.16 -18.88 3.21
CA ALA A 419 14.32 -19.68 2.34
C ALA A 419 13.06 -20.13 3.08
N ARG A 420 11.89 -19.97 2.45
CA ARG A 420 10.58 -20.45 2.94
C ARG A 420 10.23 -21.75 2.25
N THR A 421 9.64 -22.68 3.00
CA THR A 421 9.34 -24.04 2.53
C THR A 421 7.93 -24.47 2.92
N MET A 422 7.49 -25.61 2.39
CA MET A 422 6.26 -26.30 2.77
C MET A 422 6.55 -27.81 2.81
N LEU A 423 6.19 -28.45 3.93
CA LEU A 423 6.37 -29.89 4.20
C LEU A 423 7.83 -30.41 4.14
N LEU A 424 8.83 -29.52 4.14
CA LEU A 424 10.27 -29.85 4.16
C LEU A 424 10.90 -29.70 5.56
N GLU A 425 10.09 -29.73 6.62
CA GLU A 425 10.57 -29.57 8.02
C GLU A 425 11.67 -30.59 8.37
N GLY A 426 12.75 -30.15 9.01
CA GLY A 426 13.91 -30.97 9.33
C GLY A 426 14.80 -31.39 8.14
N LYS A 427 14.42 -31.10 6.89
CA LYS A 427 15.29 -31.30 5.71
C LYS A 427 16.39 -30.22 5.66
N GLN A 428 17.43 -30.44 4.86
CA GLN A 428 18.40 -29.40 4.54
C GLN A 428 17.98 -28.62 3.28
N VAL A 429 18.15 -27.30 3.32
CA VAL A 429 18.15 -26.42 2.16
C VAL A 429 19.59 -25.93 1.95
N THR A 430 20.09 -26.04 0.72
CA THR A 430 21.30 -25.34 0.28
C THR A 430 20.91 -24.08 -0.50
N ILE A 431 21.61 -22.98 -0.26
CA ILE A 431 21.42 -21.69 -0.93
C ILE A 431 22.76 -21.24 -1.49
N SER A 432 22.82 -20.90 -2.77
CA SER A 432 23.97 -20.28 -3.42
C SER A 432 23.62 -18.88 -3.91
N ILE A 433 24.56 -17.96 -3.78
CA ILE A 433 24.47 -16.61 -4.35
C ILE A 433 25.16 -16.63 -5.71
N LYS A 434 24.49 -16.11 -6.75
CA LYS A 434 25.05 -15.95 -8.10
C LYS A 434 24.94 -14.53 -8.60
N GLU A 435 25.93 -14.10 -9.38
CA GLU A 435 25.88 -12.86 -10.15
C GLU A 435 24.97 -13.00 -11.38
N LYS A 436 24.19 -11.98 -11.70
CA LYS A 436 23.44 -11.86 -12.96
C LYS A 436 24.38 -11.48 -14.09
N ASP A 437 25.15 -10.42 -13.88
CA ASP A 437 25.92 -9.76 -14.94
C ASP A 437 27.43 -10.05 -14.86
N GLY A 438 27.90 -10.54 -13.70
CA GLY A 438 29.26 -11.06 -13.53
C GLY A 438 30.32 -9.98 -13.33
N LEU A 439 29.97 -8.79 -12.84
CA LEU A 439 30.90 -7.66 -12.71
C LEU A 439 32.05 -7.95 -11.73
N ILE A 440 31.84 -8.82 -10.73
CA ILE A 440 32.81 -9.14 -9.68
C ILE A 440 33.70 -10.33 -10.07
N LYS A 441 33.14 -11.49 -10.41
CA LYS A 441 33.92 -12.71 -10.74
C LYS A 441 34.24 -12.83 -12.23
N GLY A 442 33.58 -12.07 -13.11
CA GLY A 442 33.93 -11.89 -14.52
C GLY A 442 33.03 -12.58 -15.54
N ALA A 443 32.01 -13.33 -15.11
CA ALA A 443 31.06 -14.00 -16.00
C ALA A 443 29.65 -14.08 -15.38
N PRO A 444 28.56 -13.98 -16.17
CA PRO A 444 27.20 -14.25 -15.73
C PRO A 444 27.03 -15.61 -15.05
N ASP A 445 26.01 -15.73 -14.18
CA ASP A 445 25.68 -16.92 -13.38
C ASP A 445 26.82 -17.43 -12.44
N SER A 446 27.93 -16.69 -12.30
CA SER A 446 29.04 -17.03 -11.41
C SER A 446 28.63 -17.06 -9.94
N LEU A 447 29.10 -18.07 -9.20
CA LEU A 447 28.95 -18.15 -7.75
C LEU A 447 29.74 -17.04 -7.05
N LEU A 448 29.08 -16.26 -6.18
CA LEU A 448 29.72 -15.21 -5.39
C LEU A 448 30.10 -15.75 -4.00
N PRO A 449 31.40 -15.90 -3.67
CA PRO A 449 31.83 -16.40 -2.37
C PRO A 449 31.72 -15.30 -1.30
N VAL A 450 30.90 -15.51 -0.25
CA VAL A 450 30.77 -14.55 0.86
C VAL A 450 30.90 -15.24 2.22
N LEU A 451 31.09 -14.46 3.29
CA LEU A 451 31.24 -15.00 4.64
C LEU A 451 29.90 -15.47 5.22
N GLU A 452 29.83 -16.74 5.63
CA GLU A 452 28.88 -17.23 6.63
C GLU A 452 29.37 -16.80 8.02
N ILE A 453 28.48 -16.25 8.84
CA ILE A 453 28.77 -15.74 10.18
C ILE A 453 27.70 -16.19 11.19
N THR A 454 28.00 -16.10 12.48
CA THR A 454 27.08 -16.51 13.56
C THR A 454 26.08 -15.41 13.94
N GLU A 455 25.02 -15.76 14.67
CA GLU A 455 24.04 -14.79 15.20
C GLU A 455 24.70 -13.75 16.15
N GLU A 456 25.69 -14.15 16.95
CA GLU A 456 26.46 -13.25 17.81
C GLU A 456 27.32 -12.29 16.97
N GLN A 457 27.86 -12.77 15.85
CA GLN A 457 28.64 -11.96 14.91
C GLN A 457 27.76 -10.98 14.13
N MET A 458 26.44 -11.19 14.03
CA MET A 458 25.51 -10.23 13.44
C MET A 458 25.36 -8.95 14.29
N GLU A 459 25.37 -9.07 15.61
CA GLU A 459 25.21 -7.92 16.53
C GLU A 459 26.53 -7.18 16.82
N GLN A 460 27.68 -7.74 16.43
CA GLN A 460 29.00 -7.11 16.56
C GLN A 460 29.30 -6.11 15.43
N LYS A 461 29.94 -4.97 15.76
CA LYS A 461 30.52 -4.05 14.77
C LYS A 461 31.69 -4.70 14.02
N THR A 462 31.77 -4.50 12.71
CA THR A 462 32.91 -4.95 11.90
C THR A 462 34.20 -4.25 12.33
N PRO A 463 35.27 -4.96 12.72
CA PRO A 463 36.56 -4.35 13.06
C PRO A 463 37.21 -3.68 11.84
N ALA A 464 37.64 -2.43 11.98
CA ALA A 464 38.34 -1.72 10.91
C ALA A 464 39.81 -2.20 10.82
N GLY A 465 40.23 -2.67 9.64
CA GLY A 465 41.63 -3.02 9.37
C GLY A 465 42.13 -4.32 10.01
N GLN A 466 41.23 -5.21 10.44
CA GLN A 466 41.57 -6.56 10.95
C GLN A 466 40.82 -7.64 10.15
N ALA A 467 41.25 -8.90 10.30
CA ALA A 467 40.55 -10.03 9.67
C ALA A 467 39.13 -10.17 10.23
N VAL A 468 38.13 -10.03 9.36
CA VAL A 468 36.71 -10.14 9.75
C VAL A 468 36.38 -11.61 10.05
N PRO A 469 35.71 -11.92 11.18
CA PRO A 469 35.34 -13.29 11.51
C PRO A 469 34.30 -13.83 10.51
N GLY A 470 34.43 -15.11 10.17
CA GLY A 470 33.52 -15.82 9.25
C GLY A 470 34.21 -16.91 8.42
N THR A 471 33.39 -17.73 7.79
CA THR A 471 33.80 -18.79 6.86
C THR A 471 33.30 -18.45 5.47
N GLU A 472 34.21 -18.25 4.52
CA GLU A 472 33.85 -17.94 3.14
C GLU A 472 33.25 -19.19 2.45
N LYS A 473 32.08 -19.03 1.83
CA LYS A 473 31.37 -20.11 1.12
C LYS A 473 30.68 -19.60 -0.15
N THR A 474 30.52 -20.50 -1.11
CA THR A 474 29.66 -20.35 -2.30
C THR A 474 28.32 -21.10 -2.17
N VAL A 475 28.22 -22.00 -1.19
CA VAL A 475 27.02 -22.78 -0.85
C VAL A 475 26.81 -22.70 0.66
N PHE A 476 25.66 -22.18 1.06
CA PHE A 476 25.23 -22.04 2.45
C PHE A 476 24.19 -23.11 2.75
N THR A 477 24.27 -23.76 3.90
CA THR A 477 23.38 -24.89 4.24
C THR A 477 22.68 -24.66 5.56
N GLY A 478 21.37 -24.85 5.60
CA GLY A 478 20.58 -24.76 6.83
C GLY A 478 19.47 -25.79 6.89
N THR A 479 19.16 -26.27 8.09
CA THR A 479 18.04 -27.17 8.35
C THR A 479 16.75 -26.36 8.48
N VAL A 480 15.68 -26.79 7.80
CA VAL A 480 14.35 -26.19 7.93
C VAL A 480 13.87 -26.34 9.37
N LYS A 481 13.46 -25.22 9.97
CA LYS A 481 12.74 -25.16 11.26
C LYS A 481 11.60 -24.17 11.14
N ASP A 482 10.42 -24.51 11.62
CA ASP A 482 9.21 -23.67 11.52
C ASP A 482 8.90 -23.31 10.04
N ASN A 483 9.08 -24.27 9.12
CA ASN A 483 9.02 -24.11 7.66
C ASN A 483 10.04 -23.11 7.05
N ILE A 484 11.00 -22.56 7.81
CA ILE A 484 11.96 -21.55 7.36
C ILE A 484 13.42 -21.95 7.58
N VAL A 485 14.29 -21.58 6.63
CA VAL A 485 15.75 -21.56 6.79
C VAL A 485 16.21 -20.11 6.88
N LYS A 486 17.13 -19.84 7.80
CA LYS A 486 17.75 -18.54 8.08
C LYS A 486 19.24 -18.75 8.32
N ILE A 487 20.09 -18.13 7.51
CA ILE A 487 21.55 -18.28 7.57
C ILE A 487 22.17 -16.88 7.62
N PRO A 488 22.90 -16.49 8.69
CA PRO A 488 23.52 -15.17 8.77
C PRO A 488 24.77 -15.10 7.87
N ILE A 489 24.90 -14.01 7.13
CA ILE A 489 25.99 -13.76 6.19
C ILE A 489 26.52 -12.32 6.30
N HIS A 490 27.77 -12.12 5.91
CA HIS A 490 28.38 -10.81 5.69
C HIS A 490 28.73 -10.70 4.21
N LEU A 491 28.14 -9.74 3.50
CA LEU A 491 28.19 -9.58 2.04
C LEU A 491 29.56 -9.04 1.57
N ARG A 492 30.60 -9.86 1.75
CA ARG A 492 32.01 -9.57 1.44
C ARG A 492 32.79 -10.88 1.30
N PRO A 493 33.94 -10.87 0.58
CA PRO A 493 34.97 -11.89 0.75
C PRO A 493 35.73 -11.70 2.08
N LYS A 494 36.52 -12.69 2.44
CA LYS A 494 37.35 -12.71 3.65
C LYS A 494 38.50 -11.71 3.61
N SER A 495 39.09 -11.51 2.42
CA SER A 495 40.19 -10.56 2.21
C SER A 495 39.68 -9.12 2.05
N GLU A 496 40.29 -8.16 2.75
CA GLU A 496 40.01 -6.73 2.52
C GLU A 496 40.55 -6.24 1.16
N ASP A 497 41.64 -6.83 0.66
CA ASP A 497 42.14 -6.53 -0.70
C ASP A 497 41.21 -7.08 -1.78
N GLU A 498 40.60 -8.26 -1.60
CA GLU A 498 39.57 -8.73 -2.54
C GLU A 498 38.29 -7.88 -2.42
N LEU A 499 37.87 -7.52 -1.21
CA LEU A 499 36.74 -6.60 -1.01
C LEU A 499 36.99 -5.23 -1.67
N LYS A 500 38.23 -4.73 -1.62
CA LYS A 500 38.66 -3.52 -2.32
C LYS A 500 38.59 -3.70 -3.84
N GLN A 501 39.01 -4.85 -4.39
CA GLN A 501 38.84 -5.17 -5.81
C GLN A 501 37.35 -5.27 -6.22
N TRP A 502 36.48 -5.85 -5.38
CA TRP A 502 35.04 -5.89 -5.64
C TRP A 502 34.44 -4.47 -5.64
N LYS A 503 34.75 -3.66 -4.62
CA LYS A 503 34.36 -2.24 -4.51
C LYS A 503 34.85 -1.45 -5.74
N ASP A 504 36.06 -1.71 -6.22
CA ASP A 504 36.65 -1.08 -7.42
C ASP A 504 35.90 -1.46 -8.71
N LYS A 505 35.70 -2.76 -8.98
CA LYS A 505 34.95 -3.26 -10.16
C LYS A 505 33.54 -2.68 -10.23
N ILE A 506 32.80 -2.68 -9.12
CA ILE A 506 31.45 -2.07 -9.04
C ILE A 506 31.50 -0.55 -9.30
N SER A 507 32.56 0.13 -8.85
CA SER A 507 32.71 1.58 -9.06
C SER A 507 33.08 1.96 -10.50
N LYS A 508 33.84 1.11 -11.19
CA LYS A 508 34.31 1.29 -12.57
C LYS A 508 33.25 0.87 -13.59
N GLY A 509 32.47 -0.16 -13.30
CA GLY A 509 31.40 -0.67 -14.16
C GLY A 509 31.89 -1.65 -15.24
N LYS A 510 30.94 -2.09 -16.07
CA LYS A 510 31.12 -3.15 -17.09
C LYS A 510 31.68 -2.55 -18.39
N GLU A 511 32.42 -3.34 -19.15
CA GLU A 511 32.95 -2.94 -20.46
C GLU A 511 31.81 -2.71 -21.46
N ASP A 512 31.79 -1.53 -22.11
CA ASP A 512 30.75 -1.11 -23.07
C ASP A 512 31.38 -0.42 -24.28
N GLY A 513 32.14 -1.22 -25.04
CA GLY A 513 32.83 -0.84 -26.27
C GLY A 513 34.22 -0.26 -26.04
N THR A 514 34.73 0.47 -27.04
CA THR A 514 36.08 1.03 -27.07
C THR A 514 36.07 2.48 -27.55
N TYR A 515 37.11 3.23 -27.18
CA TYR A 515 37.37 4.58 -27.64
C TYR A 515 38.73 4.65 -28.34
N THR A 516 38.77 5.23 -29.53
CA THR A 516 40.01 5.48 -30.28
C THR A 516 40.41 6.94 -30.12
N TYR A 517 41.56 7.19 -29.51
CA TYR A 517 42.16 8.52 -29.34
C TYR A 517 43.22 8.76 -30.40
N THR A 518 43.17 9.93 -31.03
CA THR A 518 44.11 10.40 -32.07
C THR A 518 45.02 11.49 -31.49
N PHE A 519 46.33 11.29 -31.58
CA PHE A 519 47.32 12.26 -31.12
C PHE A 519 47.29 13.52 -31.98
N GLY A 520 46.97 14.65 -31.35
CA GLY A 520 46.83 15.94 -32.01
C GLY A 520 48.15 16.59 -32.43
N SER A 521 49.26 16.15 -31.84
CA SER A 521 50.65 16.59 -32.07
C SER A 521 51.62 15.51 -31.56
N THR A 522 52.90 15.61 -31.92
CA THR A 522 53.94 14.66 -31.47
C THR A 522 54.04 14.59 -29.95
N THR A 523 53.93 13.39 -29.39
CA THR A 523 53.94 13.09 -27.96
C THR A 523 55.02 12.06 -27.64
N ASN A 524 56.02 12.43 -26.84
CA ASN A 524 57.13 11.56 -26.45
C ASN A 524 56.87 10.95 -25.05
N ILE A 525 57.01 9.62 -24.94
CA ILE A 525 56.92 8.88 -23.68
C ILE A 525 58.26 8.14 -23.46
N THR A 526 59.07 8.60 -22.50
CA THR A 526 60.37 7.97 -22.18
C THR A 526 60.35 7.13 -20.90
N ASN A 527 59.29 7.20 -20.09
CA ASN A 527 59.19 6.49 -18.81
C ASN A 527 57.73 6.32 -18.33
N GLU A 528 57.52 5.43 -17.36
CA GLU A 528 56.20 5.12 -16.77
C GLU A 528 55.52 6.31 -16.06
N THR A 529 56.29 7.28 -15.54
CA THR A 529 55.74 8.50 -14.91
C THR A 529 55.13 9.43 -15.95
N GLN A 530 55.83 9.66 -17.07
CA GLN A 530 55.28 10.38 -18.22
C GLN A 530 54.07 9.65 -18.80
N LYS A 531 54.15 8.32 -18.95
CA LYS A 531 53.05 7.47 -19.44
C LYS A 531 51.78 7.61 -18.60
N ALA A 532 51.90 7.66 -17.27
CA ALA A 532 50.79 7.91 -16.36
C ALA A 532 50.22 9.34 -16.49
N SER A 533 51.09 10.34 -16.62
CA SER A 533 50.67 11.74 -16.85
C SER A 533 49.92 11.89 -18.18
N ILE A 534 50.40 11.23 -19.23
CA ILE A 534 49.78 11.26 -20.57
C ILE A 534 48.45 10.50 -20.57
N ALA A 535 48.32 9.38 -19.84
CA ALA A 535 47.04 8.70 -19.66
C ALA A 535 45.97 9.62 -19.04
N LYS A 536 46.34 10.46 -18.05
CA LYS A 536 45.46 11.49 -17.47
C LYS A 536 45.00 12.53 -18.49
N VAL A 537 45.95 13.04 -19.30
CA VAL A 537 45.66 14.02 -20.36
C VAL A 537 44.72 13.42 -21.42
N ILE A 538 44.96 12.18 -21.83
CA ILE A 538 44.12 11.46 -22.80
C ILE A 538 42.70 11.25 -22.25
N LEU A 539 42.56 10.81 -20.99
CA LEU A 539 41.26 10.64 -20.34
C LEU A 539 40.48 11.97 -20.28
N ALA A 540 41.12 13.04 -19.81
CA ALA A 540 40.51 14.36 -19.72
C ALA A 540 40.14 14.94 -21.09
N ASN A 541 40.94 14.69 -22.13
CA ASN A 541 40.65 15.10 -23.50
C ASN A 541 39.45 14.33 -24.07
N ALA A 542 39.37 13.02 -23.87
CA ALA A 542 38.26 12.19 -24.34
C ALA A 542 36.93 12.51 -23.60
N GLN A 543 37.00 12.82 -22.30
CA GLN A 543 35.84 13.25 -21.50
C GLN A 543 35.31 14.63 -21.89
N LYS A 544 36.17 15.54 -22.36
CA LYS A 544 35.78 16.89 -22.85
C LYS A 544 35.33 16.87 -24.31
N GLY A 545 36.03 16.13 -25.16
CA GLY A 545 35.88 16.13 -26.62
C GLY A 545 36.62 17.28 -27.31
N ASN A 546 37.05 17.05 -28.55
CA ASN A 546 37.56 18.03 -29.51
C ASN A 546 37.41 17.50 -30.95
N ALA A 547 37.77 18.31 -31.96
CA ALA A 547 37.57 17.97 -33.37
C ALA A 547 38.30 16.70 -33.86
N LYS A 548 39.44 16.31 -33.26
CA LYS A 548 40.16 15.06 -33.58
C LYS A 548 39.78 13.89 -32.67
N ASN A 549 39.06 14.15 -31.58
CA ASN A 549 38.75 13.20 -30.50
C ASN A 549 37.34 13.48 -29.98
N PRO A 550 36.28 12.88 -30.55
CA PRO A 550 34.90 13.11 -30.13
C PRO A 550 34.70 12.90 -28.63
N LYS A 551 33.75 13.61 -28.01
CA LYS A 551 33.46 13.40 -26.59
C LYS A 551 32.97 11.97 -26.35
N ILE A 552 33.46 11.31 -25.29
CA ILE A 552 32.89 10.04 -24.81
C ILE A 552 31.37 10.19 -24.57
N GLU A 553 30.62 9.16 -24.97
CA GLU A 553 29.17 9.06 -24.82
C GLU A 553 28.73 9.26 -23.36
N ASN A 554 27.67 10.04 -23.11
CA ASN A 554 27.18 10.30 -21.76
C ASN A 554 26.77 8.97 -21.06
N GLY A 555 27.38 8.70 -19.90
CA GLY A 555 27.18 7.45 -19.15
C GLY A 555 28.31 6.42 -19.33
N LYS A 556 29.22 6.64 -20.28
CA LYS A 556 30.47 5.90 -20.43
C LYS A 556 31.67 6.72 -19.94
N THR A 557 32.76 6.05 -19.60
CA THR A 557 34.07 6.62 -19.26
C THR A 557 35.17 5.63 -19.64
N SER A 558 36.43 5.94 -19.34
CA SER A 558 37.49 4.94 -19.16
C SER A 558 38.22 5.23 -17.84
N SER A 559 39.31 4.52 -17.55
CA SER A 559 40.22 4.82 -16.44
C SER A 559 41.63 5.12 -16.95
N GLU A 560 42.44 5.77 -16.11
CA GLU A 560 43.87 5.97 -16.37
C GLU A 560 44.59 4.62 -16.58
N GLU A 561 44.16 3.55 -15.90
CA GLU A 561 44.80 2.24 -15.96
C GLU A 561 44.55 1.57 -17.32
N GLU A 562 43.31 1.62 -17.85
CA GLU A 562 43.00 1.07 -19.18
C GLU A 562 43.75 1.82 -20.29
N ILE A 563 43.91 3.14 -20.16
CA ILE A 563 44.71 3.94 -21.10
C ILE A 563 46.21 3.62 -20.95
N LYS A 564 46.72 3.46 -19.72
CA LYS A 564 48.11 3.04 -19.48
C LYS A 564 48.43 1.64 -20.02
N LYS A 565 47.46 0.72 -20.10
CA LYS A 565 47.67 -0.63 -20.67
C LYS A 565 47.95 -0.60 -22.17
N VAL A 566 47.35 0.33 -22.91
CA VAL A 566 47.49 0.42 -24.38
C VAL A 566 48.50 1.48 -24.84
N LEU A 567 49.03 2.28 -23.91
CA LEU A 567 50.20 3.12 -24.14
C LEU A 567 51.49 2.29 -24.08
N GLU A 568 52.43 2.64 -24.95
CA GLU A 568 53.80 2.15 -24.97
C GLU A 568 54.77 3.29 -24.61
N ILE A 569 56.01 2.94 -24.22
CA ILE A 569 57.08 3.91 -23.98
C ILE A 569 57.77 4.18 -25.33
N LYS A 570 57.19 5.09 -26.12
CA LYS A 570 57.68 5.49 -27.45
C LYS A 570 57.27 6.92 -27.82
N ASN A 571 57.77 7.38 -28.96
CA ASN A 571 57.23 8.56 -29.65
C ASN A 571 55.94 8.19 -30.40
N TYR A 572 54.90 8.99 -30.22
CA TYR A 572 53.69 9.01 -31.04
C TYR A 572 53.72 10.27 -31.90
N SER A 573 53.65 10.11 -33.22
CA SER A 573 53.54 11.25 -34.16
C SER A 573 52.11 11.81 -34.18
N GLU A 574 51.92 13.01 -34.74
CA GLU A 574 50.58 13.51 -35.06
C GLU A 574 49.83 12.50 -35.95
N GLY A 575 48.54 12.30 -35.68
CA GLY A 575 47.69 11.35 -36.41
C GLY A 575 47.88 9.88 -36.02
N ASN A 576 48.84 9.55 -35.16
CA ASN A 576 48.88 8.22 -34.52
C ASN A 576 47.65 8.03 -33.63
N THR A 577 47.27 6.77 -33.40
CA THR A 577 46.11 6.42 -32.57
C THR A 577 46.46 5.40 -31.49
N ILE A 578 45.66 5.40 -30.41
CA ILE A 578 45.50 4.25 -29.50
C ILE A 578 44.02 3.96 -29.32
N THR A 579 43.67 2.71 -29.02
CA THR A 579 42.29 2.31 -28.72
C THR A 579 42.24 1.67 -27.34
N PHE A 580 41.41 2.21 -26.45
CA PHE A 580 41.23 1.72 -25.07
C PHE A 580 39.76 1.36 -24.78
N LYS A 581 39.54 0.59 -23.71
CA LYS A 581 38.21 0.13 -23.30
C LYS A 581 37.36 1.28 -22.75
N LEU A 582 36.08 1.30 -23.12
CA LEU A 582 35.06 2.09 -22.45
C LEU A 582 34.39 1.25 -21.37
N LEU A 583 34.08 1.91 -20.26
CA LEU A 583 33.44 1.37 -19.08
C LEU A 583 32.13 2.13 -18.84
N LYS A 584 31.06 1.40 -18.55
CA LYS A 584 29.75 1.95 -18.19
C LYS A 584 29.40 1.50 -16.79
N ASN A 585 29.12 2.47 -15.93
CA ASN A 585 28.63 2.20 -14.59
C ASN A 585 27.25 1.53 -14.69
N VAL A 586 27.18 0.27 -14.28
CA VAL A 586 25.97 -0.55 -14.19
C VAL A 586 25.89 -1.13 -12.78
N PRO A 587 24.70 -1.27 -12.17
CA PRO A 587 24.57 -2.00 -10.92
C PRO A 587 24.93 -3.47 -11.12
N GLU A 588 25.61 -4.09 -10.14
CA GLU A 588 25.68 -5.56 -10.07
C GLU A 588 24.44 -6.09 -9.35
N PHE A 589 23.96 -7.24 -9.81
CA PHE A 589 22.66 -7.80 -9.47
C PHE A 589 22.82 -9.27 -9.11
N LEU A 590 22.45 -9.64 -7.89
CA LEU A 590 22.54 -11.01 -7.40
C LEU A 590 21.19 -11.71 -7.47
N TYR A 591 21.25 -13.03 -7.61
CA TYR A 591 20.09 -13.89 -7.42
C TYR A 591 20.46 -15.13 -6.61
N LEU A 592 19.47 -15.86 -6.13
CA LEU A 592 19.66 -17.02 -5.26
C LEU A 592 19.30 -18.31 -5.99
N HIS A 593 20.20 -19.28 -5.96
CA HIS A 593 19.94 -20.65 -6.41
C HIS A 593 19.78 -21.53 -5.19
N ALA A 594 18.57 -21.99 -4.90
CA ALA A 594 18.26 -22.74 -3.68
C ALA A 594 17.73 -24.14 -4.01
N LYS A 595 18.16 -25.13 -3.24
CA LYS A 595 17.84 -26.55 -3.43
C LYS A 595 17.47 -27.21 -2.11
N ALA A 596 16.62 -28.22 -2.15
CA ALA A 596 16.27 -29.05 -0.99
C ALA A 596 15.97 -30.48 -1.46
N GLN A 597 16.21 -31.47 -0.60
CA GLN A 597 15.86 -32.86 -0.90
C GLN A 597 14.79 -33.37 0.06
N GLY A 598 13.61 -33.65 -0.49
CA GLY A 598 12.51 -34.32 0.19
C GLY A 598 12.26 -35.71 -0.39
N GLU A 599 10.99 -36.09 -0.47
CA GLU A 599 10.49 -37.16 -1.37
C GLU A 599 10.84 -36.88 -2.84
N LYS A 600 11.00 -35.60 -3.22
CA LYS A 600 11.56 -35.18 -4.53
C LYS A 600 12.67 -34.14 -4.38
N GLN A 601 13.49 -33.98 -5.44
CA GLN A 601 14.48 -32.91 -5.51
C GLN A 601 13.79 -31.58 -5.81
N HIS A 602 14.08 -30.57 -5.00
CA HIS A 602 13.77 -29.17 -5.27
C HIS A 602 15.03 -28.46 -5.74
N ASP A 603 14.93 -27.77 -6.88
CA ASP A 603 16.02 -27.05 -7.51
C ASP A 603 15.42 -25.81 -8.18
N LYS A 604 15.57 -24.62 -7.57
CA LYS A 604 14.89 -23.40 -8.00
C LYS A 604 15.80 -22.18 -7.94
N GLU A 605 15.69 -21.31 -8.95
CA GLU A 605 16.34 -19.99 -8.95
C GLU A 605 15.30 -18.92 -8.54
N PHE A 606 15.62 -18.18 -7.49
CA PHE A 606 14.83 -17.09 -6.91
C PHE A 606 15.52 -15.76 -7.18
N LEU A 607 14.76 -14.67 -7.20
CA LEU A 607 15.20 -13.31 -7.58
C LEU A 607 15.69 -13.17 -9.04
N LYS A 608 15.85 -14.26 -9.80
CA LYS A 608 16.28 -14.29 -11.22
C LYS A 608 15.19 -13.83 -12.20
N LYS A 609 14.69 -12.60 -12.03
CA LYS A 609 13.76 -11.91 -12.95
C LYS A 609 13.96 -10.40 -12.84
N GLU A 610 13.77 -9.68 -13.95
CA GLU A 610 13.96 -8.23 -13.95
C GLU A 610 13.07 -7.53 -12.92
N GLY A 611 13.65 -6.51 -12.26
CA GLY A 611 13.01 -5.81 -11.14
C GLY A 611 12.92 -6.59 -9.82
N ALA A 612 13.44 -7.82 -9.73
CA ALA A 612 13.49 -8.59 -8.47
C ALA A 612 14.88 -9.15 -8.11
N TYR A 613 15.90 -8.94 -8.95
CA TYR A 613 17.29 -9.20 -8.60
C TYR A 613 17.71 -8.35 -7.39
N PHE A 614 18.53 -8.92 -6.51
CA PHE A 614 19.09 -8.21 -5.36
C PHE A 614 20.23 -7.29 -5.82
N GLN A 615 20.07 -5.98 -5.69
CA GLN A 615 21.10 -5.04 -6.16
C GLN A 615 22.24 -4.88 -5.14
N ILE A 616 23.49 -5.00 -5.60
CA ILE A 616 24.63 -4.52 -4.80
C ILE A 616 24.68 -2.99 -4.91
N GLY A 617 24.33 -2.32 -3.83
CA GLY A 617 24.29 -0.86 -3.74
C GLY A 617 25.61 -0.23 -3.31
N LYS A 618 25.63 1.11 -3.26
CA LYS A 618 26.48 1.84 -2.32
C LYS A 618 25.70 2.05 -1.02
N LYS A 619 26.41 2.21 0.11
CA LYS A 619 25.82 2.81 1.32
C LYS A 619 25.18 4.13 0.89
N CYS A 620 23.94 4.44 1.31
CA CYS A 620 23.32 5.72 0.95
C CYS A 620 24.21 6.86 1.43
N ASP A 621 24.87 7.50 0.48
CA ASP A 621 25.61 8.73 0.68
C ASP A 621 24.72 9.95 0.47
N CYS A 622 23.48 9.76 0.01
CA CYS A 622 22.43 10.75 -0.11
C CYS A 622 22.23 11.62 1.16
N GLU A 623 22.11 11.02 2.34
CA GLU A 623 22.08 11.79 3.61
C GLU A 623 23.43 12.41 3.96
N ALA A 624 24.54 11.75 3.63
CA ALA A 624 25.89 12.26 3.87
C ALA A 624 26.19 13.49 2.98
N ARG A 625 25.70 13.52 1.73
CA ARG A 625 25.76 14.66 0.80
C ARG A 625 24.98 15.85 1.37
N VAL A 626 23.76 15.62 1.87
CA VAL A 626 22.97 16.70 2.50
C VAL A 626 23.59 17.20 3.81
N ARG A 627 24.10 16.30 4.67
CA ARG A 627 24.83 16.65 5.90
C ARG A 627 26.12 17.45 5.61
N ALA A 628 26.92 17.00 4.64
CA ALA A 628 28.12 17.71 4.19
C ALA A 628 27.79 19.10 3.61
N PHE A 629 26.69 19.23 2.86
CA PHE A 629 26.24 20.50 2.33
C PHE A 629 25.85 21.50 3.43
N ILE A 630 25.12 21.08 4.46
CA ILE A 630 24.77 21.97 5.59
C ILE A 630 25.98 22.29 6.49
N ARG A 631 26.97 21.38 6.62
CA ARG A 631 28.26 21.71 7.26
C ARG A 631 29.06 22.74 6.46
N MET A 632 29.15 22.59 5.13
CA MET A 632 29.78 23.55 4.22
C MET A 632 29.13 24.94 4.30
N LEU A 633 27.79 25.00 4.24
CA LEU A 633 27.01 26.23 4.37
C LEU A 633 27.36 27.00 5.65
N ARG A 634 27.54 26.30 6.79
CA ARG A 634 27.88 26.92 8.07
C ARG A 634 29.27 27.56 8.10
N VAL A 635 30.21 27.12 7.25
CA VAL A 635 31.50 27.81 7.06
C VAL A 635 31.28 29.16 6.37
N GLY A 636 30.33 29.23 5.42
CA GLY A 636 29.90 30.47 4.78
C GLY A 636 29.26 31.45 5.76
N GLU A 637 28.32 30.98 6.58
CA GLU A 637 27.60 31.77 7.59
C GLU A 637 28.43 32.07 8.87
N GLY A 638 29.66 31.56 8.98
CA GLY A 638 30.55 31.82 10.12
C GLY A 638 30.16 31.11 11.42
N THR A 639 29.41 30.01 11.34
CA THR A 639 28.93 29.20 12.47
C THR A 639 29.49 27.78 12.46
N GLY A 640 30.33 27.44 11.47
CA GLY A 640 30.85 26.10 11.22
C GLY A 640 31.99 25.67 12.15
N GLU A 641 32.61 24.55 11.79
CA GLU A 641 33.75 23.91 12.46
C GLU A 641 35.06 24.63 12.14
N ILE A 642 35.04 25.31 10.99
CA ILE A 642 36.02 26.27 10.53
C ILE A 642 35.26 27.54 10.14
N ILE A 643 35.88 28.70 10.36
CA ILE A 643 35.33 30.01 9.98
C ILE A 643 36.38 30.86 9.27
N LYS A 644 35.90 31.81 8.46
CA LYS A 644 36.74 32.82 7.81
C LYS A 644 37.38 33.73 8.85
N SER A 645 38.69 33.90 8.77
CA SER A 645 39.47 34.91 9.49
C SER A 645 40.40 35.63 8.50
N TYR A 646 40.88 36.82 8.85
CA TYR A 646 41.76 37.61 7.99
C TYR A 646 43.16 37.68 8.58
N ASP A 647 44.13 37.04 7.93
CA ASP A 647 45.53 37.14 8.31
C ASP A 647 46.06 38.52 7.91
N ARG A 648 46.26 39.40 8.89
CA ARG A 648 46.79 40.76 8.70
C ARG A 648 48.26 40.78 8.22
N LYS A 649 49.04 39.71 8.45
CA LYS A 649 50.43 39.58 7.96
C LYS A 649 50.44 39.15 6.50
N GLN A 650 49.65 38.13 6.15
CA GLN A 650 49.58 37.58 4.79
C GLN A 650 48.57 38.31 3.87
N LYS A 651 47.81 39.28 4.41
CA LYS A 651 46.77 40.06 3.73
C LYS A 651 45.69 39.21 3.01
N LYS A 652 45.42 38.00 3.50
CA LYS A 652 44.52 37.03 2.87
C LYS A 652 43.49 36.48 3.86
N ILE A 653 42.39 35.95 3.33
CA ILE A 653 41.45 35.14 4.10
C ILE A 653 42.10 33.79 4.39
N ILE A 654 41.97 33.33 5.63
CA ILE A 654 42.33 31.99 6.10
C ILE A 654 41.11 31.36 6.78
N TYR A 655 41.08 30.03 6.87
CA TYR A 655 40.07 29.32 7.64
C TYR A 655 40.71 28.81 8.93
N ILE A 656 40.07 29.08 10.07
CA ILE A 656 40.53 28.69 11.40
C ILE A 656 39.49 27.82 12.11
N PRO A 657 39.89 26.86 12.95
CA PRO A 657 38.96 26.07 13.76
C PRO A 657 38.05 26.94 14.64
N HIS A 658 36.81 26.49 14.83
CA HIS A 658 35.78 27.16 15.60
C HIS A 658 34.85 26.16 16.30
N ASP A 659 34.23 26.60 17.40
CA ASP A 659 33.28 25.80 18.17
C ASP A 659 31.95 25.65 17.40
N PHE A 660 31.76 24.45 16.83
CA PHE A 660 30.53 24.11 16.10
C PHE A 660 29.27 24.15 16.97
N GLN A 661 29.37 23.86 18.26
CA GLN A 661 28.20 23.84 19.14
C GLN A 661 27.77 25.27 19.49
N ARG A 662 28.73 26.18 19.68
CA ARG A 662 28.48 27.63 19.79
C ARG A 662 27.78 28.22 18.56
N GLY A 663 27.94 27.62 17.39
CA GLY A 663 27.23 28.04 16.17
C GLY A 663 25.70 28.05 16.30
N TYR A 664 25.11 27.14 17.10
CA TYR A 664 23.66 27.08 17.32
C TYR A 664 23.13 28.18 18.26
N THR A 665 24.00 28.79 19.06
CA THR A 665 23.65 29.81 20.06
C THR A 665 24.15 31.21 19.71
N ILE A 666 24.65 31.43 18.48
CA ILE A 666 25.05 32.75 17.97
C ILE A 666 23.94 33.39 17.12
N ALA A 667 23.68 34.66 17.38
CA ALA A 667 22.93 35.58 16.52
C ALA A 667 23.85 36.65 15.94
N PHE A 668 23.31 37.42 14.99
CA PHE A 668 24.03 38.45 14.24
C PHE A 668 24.93 39.35 15.11
N ALA A 669 26.10 39.68 14.57
CA ALA A 669 27.20 40.38 15.25
C ALA A 669 27.76 39.70 16.51
N GLY A 670 27.54 38.39 16.68
CA GLY A 670 28.13 37.58 17.77
C GLY A 670 27.34 37.62 19.08
N ASN A 671 26.08 38.04 19.04
CA ASN A 671 25.19 38.03 20.21
C ASN A 671 24.84 36.59 20.61
N ILE A 672 24.59 36.32 21.89
CA ILE A 672 24.29 34.98 22.39
C ILE A 672 22.78 34.78 22.52
N ILE A 673 22.31 33.61 22.11
CA ILE A 673 20.95 33.11 22.26
C ILE A 673 20.96 32.13 23.44
N THR A 674 20.20 32.44 24.50
CA THR A 674 20.11 31.60 25.72
C THR A 674 18.83 30.77 25.78
N ASP A 675 17.73 31.25 25.21
CA ASP A 675 16.48 30.50 25.05
C ASP A 675 16.43 29.86 23.66
N LEU A 676 16.33 28.53 23.61
CA LEU A 676 16.17 27.73 22.40
C LEU A 676 14.78 27.08 22.29
N SER A 677 13.81 27.49 23.11
CA SER A 677 12.40 27.05 22.98
C SER A 677 11.73 27.61 21.71
N THR A 678 12.27 28.68 21.13
CA THR A 678 11.78 29.32 19.91
C THR A 678 12.90 30.13 19.26
N HIS A 679 12.77 30.48 17.97
CA HIS A 679 13.66 31.47 17.34
C HIS A 679 13.54 32.81 18.11
N PRO A 680 14.65 33.50 18.44
CA PRO A 680 14.60 34.65 19.34
C PRO A 680 13.83 35.85 18.80
N GLN A 681 13.62 35.95 17.47
CA GLN A 681 12.82 36.97 16.78
C GLN A 681 13.23 38.45 16.98
N LEU A 682 14.28 38.72 17.75
CA LEU A 682 14.88 40.04 17.96
C LEU A 682 15.57 40.58 16.69
N ILE A 683 15.95 41.86 16.73
CA ILE A 683 16.94 42.45 15.82
C ILE A 683 18.16 42.80 16.67
N TYR A 684 19.31 42.25 16.31
CA TYR A 684 20.61 42.52 16.91
C TYR A 684 21.36 43.55 16.05
N LYS A 685 22.16 44.40 16.69
CA LYS A 685 22.95 45.44 15.99
C LYS A 685 24.44 45.21 16.18
N GLY A 686 25.20 45.38 15.09
CA GLY A 686 26.67 45.46 15.15
C GLY A 686 27.12 46.85 15.64
N LYS A 687 28.37 46.96 16.10
CA LYS A 687 28.91 48.21 16.68
C LYS A 687 28.71 49.48 15.83
N ASN A 688 28.71 49.32 14.49
CA ASN A 688 28.55 50.43 13.54
C ASN A 688 27.26 50.30 12.69
N ASP A 689 26.37 49.34 12.99
CA ASP A 689 25.16 49.07 12.19
C ASP A 689 23.91 49.64 12.86
N LYS A 690 23.31 50.66 12.23
CA LYS A 690 22.09 51.31 12.72
C LYS A 690 20.81 50.50 12.42
N GLN A 691 20.81 49.66 11.38
CA GLN A 691 19.65 48.87 10.96
C GLN A 691 19.57 47.57 11.77
N GLY A 692 20.66 46.80 11.82
CA GLY A 692 20.72 45.49 12.47
C GLY A 692 20.11 44.36 11.62
N SER A 693 20.32 43.13 12.09
CA SER A 693 19.75 41.92 11.49
C SER A 693 19.09 41.03 12.53
N SER A 694 18.16 40.21 12.08
CA SER A 694 17.44 39.21 12.88
C SER A 694 17.91 37.77 12.62
N ALA A 695 19.10 37.63 12.04
CA ALA A 695 19.73 36.35 11.78
C ALA A 695 20.17 35.67 13.08
N ALA A 696 19.79 34.39 13.25
CA ALA A 696 19.99 33.65 14.49
C ALA A 696 20.26 32.15 14.23
N GLY A 697 21.11 31.56 15.08
CA GLY A 697 21.44 30.13 15.04
C GLY A 697 22.39 29.73 13.91
N ALA A 698 22.64 28.43 13.80
CA ALA A 698 23.63 27.84 12.91
C ALA A 698 23.47 28.27 11.44
N TYR A 699 22.23 28.41 10.98
CA TYR A 699 21.90 28.73 9.58
C TYR A 699 21.45 30.18 9.38
N GLN A 700 21.72 31.05 10.38
CA GLN A 700 21.46 32.50 10.36
C GLN A 700 20.03 32.86 9.93
N VAL A 701 19.06 32.04 10.34
CA VAL A 701 17.64 32.17 9.96
C VAL A 701 17.10 33.52 10.41
N MET A 702 16.39 34.23 9.52
CA MET A 702 15.78 35.52 9.82
C MET A 702 14.43 35.35 10.50
N ARG A 703 14.07 36.24 11.44
CA ARG A 703 12.78 36.20 12.15
C ARG A 703 11.55 36.14 11.24
N TYR A 704 11.63 36.78 10.07
CA TYR A 704 10.53 36.78 9.11
C TYR A 704 10.41 35.42 8.43
N THR A 705 11.52 34.79 8.03
CA THR A 705 11.57 33.40 7.56
C THR A 705 11.00 32.44 8.61
N TRP A 706 11.32 32.63 9.90
CA TRP A 706 10.74 31.84 11.00
C TRP A 706 9.21 31.98 11.10
N TRP A 707 8.67 33.21 11.04
CA TRP A 707 7.21 33.43 10.98
C TRP A 707 6.58 32.73 9.77
N GLU A 708 7.26 32.79 8.63
CA GLU A 708 6.86 32.19 7.37
C GLU A 708 6.98 30.65 7.31
N LEU A 709 7.74 30.04 8.22
CA LEU A 709 7.82 28.59 8.41
C LEU A 709 6.81 28.12 9.45
N SER A 710 6.51 28.94 10.46
CA SER A 710 5.45 28.74 11.46
C SER A 710 4.06 29.16 10.97
N GLY A 711 3.78 29.03 9.67
CA GLY A 711 2.45 29.21 9.08
C GLY A 711 1.92 30.66 9.02
N PHE A 712 2.67 31.67 9.46
CA PHE A 712 2.18 33.06 9.43
C PHE A 712 2.44 33.77 8.11
N GLU A 713 1.49 34.62 7.70
CA GLU A 713 1.66 35.53 6.58
C GLU A 713 2.63 36.66 6.94
N VAL A 714 3.57 36.92 6.03
CA VAL A 714 4.58 37.99 6.13
C VAL A 714 4.46 38.88 4.90
N VAL A 715 4.39 40.19 5.12
CA VAL A 715 4.37 41.21 4.05
C VAL A 715 5.43 42.26 4.36
N LYS A 716 6.31 42.57 3.39
CA LYS A 716 7.42 43.53 3.53
C LYS A 716 8.23 43.34 4.83
N LYS A 717 8.60 42.07 5.13
CA LYS A 717 9.35 41.62 6.34
C LYS A 717 8.64 41.90 7.69
N LYS A 718 7.32 42.11 7.70
CA LYS A 718 6.46 42.22 8.90
C LYS A 718 5.45 41.07 8.95
N LYS A 719 5.26 40.48 10.13
CA LYS A 719 4.18 39.51 10.42
C LYS A 719 2.84 40.22 10.34
N THR A 720 1.87 39.69 9.59
CA THR A 720 0.53 40.32 9.47
C THR A 720 -0.45 39.85 10.53
N GLY A 721 -0.10 38.81 11.29
CA GLY A 721 -0.94 38.18 12.30
C GLY A 721 -1.83 37.05 11.77
N LYS A 722 -2.08 36.97 10.45
CA LYS A 722 -2.81 35.84 9.86
C LYS A 722 -1.97 34.56 9.95
N TYR A 723 -2.58 33.47 10.40
CA TYR A 723 -2.01 32.13 10.47
C TYR A 723 -2.72 31.20 9.48
N PHE A 724 -1.95 30.31 8.88
CA PHE A 724 -2.35 29.34 7.87
C PHE A 724 -1.74 27.98 8.22
N GLU A 725 -2.54 27.10 8.82
CA GLU A 725 -2.09 25.79 9.30
C GLU A 725 -1.52 24.93 8.16
N GLU A 726 -2.05 25.08 6.94
CA GLU A 726 -1.55 24.38 5.75
C GLU A 726 -0.16 24.85 5.28
N ARG A 727 0.39 25.90 5.90
CA ARG A 727 1.71 26.49 5.62
C ARG A 727 2.69 26.34 6.79
N ASP A 728 2.26 25.73 7.89
CA ASP A 728 3.08 25.54 9.08
C ASP A 728 4.03 24.34 8.87
N LEU A 729 5.18 24.62 8.24
CA LEU A 729 6.20 23.61 7.97
C LEU A 729 6.90 23.14 9.24
N LEU A 730 6.94 23.95 10.30
CA LEU A 730 7.45 23.50 11.60
C LEU A 730 6.53 22.42 12.18
N LYS A 731 5.22 22.65 12.17
CA LYS A 731 4.21 21.66 12.58
C LYS A 731 4.23 20.43 11.67
N LYS A 732 4.30 20.60 10.35
CA LYS A 732 4.38 19.51 9.35
C LYS A 732 5.57 18.59 9.61
N TYR A 733 6.76 19.16 9.85
CA TYR A 733 8.01 18.41 10.02
C TYR A 733 8.37 18.16 11.49
N LYS A 734 7.41 18.33 12.42
CA LYS A 734 7.53 18.04 13.85
C LYS A 734 8.75 18.74 14.50
N ILE A 735 8.94 20.01 14.18
CA ILE A 735 10.00 20.88 14.71
C ILE A 735 9.38 21.75 15.82
N PRO A 736 9.53 21.40 17.11
CA PRO A 736 8.78 22.03 18.19
C PRO A 736 9.44 23.30 18.76
N ASP A 737 10.72 23.51 18.48
CA ASP A 737 11.59 24.47 19.16
C ASP A 737 12.72 25.01 18.25
N TYR A 738 13.79 25.56 18.84
CA TYR A 738 14.98 26.06 18.16
C TYR A 738 16.28 25.43 18.70
N THR A 739 16.20 24.20 19.22
CA THR A 739 17.36 23.38 19.63
C THR A 739 18.27 23.04 18.42
N PRO A 740 19.50 22.54 18.63
CA PRO A 740 20.42 22.21 17.53
C PRO A 740 19.83 21.30 16.44
N GLU A 741 19.14 20.22 16.80
CA GLU A 741 18.47 19.33 15.83
C GLU A 741 17.33 20.05 15.10
N SER A 742 16.54 20.85 15.81
CA SER A 742 15.51 21.69 15.20
C SER A 742 16.10 22.69 14.21
N GLN A 743 17.24 23.32 14.52
CA GLN A 743 17.93 24.23 13.59
C GLN A 743 18.42 23.51 12.33
N ASP A 744 18.99 22.30 12.47
CA ASP A 744 19.35 21.47 11.32
C ASP A 744 18.11 21.11 10.47
N LYS A 745 17.01 20.69 11.10
CA LYS A 745 15.74 20.40 10.41
C LYS A 745 15.10 21.64 9.76
N ILE A 746 15.26 22.82 10.34
CA ILE A 746 14.82 24.10 9.77
C ILE A 746 15.61 24.43 8.50
N CYS A 747 16.90 24.10 8.44
CA CYS A 747 17.71 24.26 7.23
C CYS A 747 17.12 23.44 6.06
N ILE A 748 16.79 22.17 6.30
CA ILE A 748 16.18 21.28 5.28
C ILE A 748 14.78 21.77 4.86
N ALA A 749 13.95 22.19 5.83
CA ALA A 749 12.64 22.78 5.55
C ALA A 749 12.74 24.07 4.71
N LEU A 750 13.76 24.90 4.96
CA LEU A 750 14.02 26.14 4.24
C LEU A 750 14.45 25.88 2.79
N MET A 751 15.32 24.88 2.56
CA MET A 751 15.71 24.44 1.21
C MET A 751 14.47 24.06 0.40
N GLN A 752 13.65 23.12 0.91
CA GLN A 752 12.42 22.70 0.23
C GLN A 752 11.46 23.86 -0.04
N LYS A 753 11.25 24.74 0.95
CA LYS A 753 10.26 25.83 0.82
C LYS A 753 10.66 26.85 -0.24
N GLN A 754 11.95 27.23 -0.29
CA GLN A 754 12.38 28.31 -1.18
C GLN A 754 12.84 27.79 -2.55
N ARG A 755 13.45 26.61 -2.63
CA ARG A 755 14.05 26.03 -3.85
C ARG A 755 13.78 24.53 -3.92
N GLU A 756 12.62 24.15 -4.46
CA GLU A 756 12.08 22.78 -4.45
C GLU A 756 13.09 21.70 -4.95
N ASP A 757 13.89 22.02 -5.97
CA ASP A 757 14.90 21.11 -6.56
C ASP A 757 16.28 21.15 -5.87
N LEU A 758 16.51 22.02 -4.88
CA LEU A 758 17.83 22.15 -4.22
C LEU A 758 18.28 20.83 -3.56
N LEU A 759 17.39 20.18 -2.81
CA LEU A 759 17.69 18.85 -2.24
C LEU A 759 17.85 17.80 -3.33
N GLY A 760 17.10 17.90 -4.44
CA GLY A 760 17.25 17.03 -5.61
C GLY A 760 18.64 17.10 -6.20
N LYS A 761 19.16 18.32 -6.43
CA LYS A 761 20.54 18.55 -6.89
C LYS A 761 21.60 18.04 -5.91
N ILE A 762 21.43 18.28 -4.60
CA ILE A 762 22.40 17.81 -3.59
C ILE A 762 22.42 16.27 -3.54
N ILE A 763 21.24 15.63 -3.53
CA ILE A 763 21.10 14.17 -3.58
C ILE A 763 21.67 13.60 -4.88
N ALA A 764 21.54 14.29 -6.01
CA ALA A 764 22.17 13.94 -7.28
C ALA A 764 23.68 14.29 -7.38
N ASN A 765 24.30 14.79 -6.31
CA ASN A 765 25.68 15.28 -6.25
C ASN A 765 26.02 16.41 -7.26
N LYS A 766 25.02 17.17 -7.69
CA LYS A 766 25.15 18.34 -8.58
C LYS A 766 25.54 19.60 -7.80
N ILE A 767 26.63 19.54 -7.03
CA ILE A 767 26.88 20.52 -5.95
C ILE A 767 27.19 21.93 -6.46
N ARG A 768 27.91 22.11 -7.57
CA ARG A 768 28.07 23.44 -8.19
C ARG A 768 26.73 24.03 -8.65
N GLU A 769 25.84 23.22 -9.24
CA GLU A 769 24.49 23.68 -9.62
C GLU A 769 23.67 24.04 -8.37
N ALA A 770 23.69 23.20 -7.34
CA ALA A 770 22.99 23.43 -6.06
C ALA A 770 23.43 24.74 -5.39
N ILE A 771 24.72 25.09 -5.44
CA ILE A 771 25.23 26.35 -4.90
C ILE A 771 24.80 27.54 -5.77
N GLN A 772 25.21 27.54 -7.06
CA GLN A 772 25.11 28.72 -7.92
C GLN A 772 23.70 29.02 -8.44
N GLN A 773 22.87 27.99 -8.62
CA GLN A 773 21.52 28.16 -9.19
C GLN A 773 20.47 28.33 -8.09
N ASP A 774 20.65 27.69 -6.93
CA ASP A 774 19.62 27.56 -5.90
C ASP A 774 20.01 28.17 -4.54
N ALA A 775 21.06 27.67 -3.88
CA ALA A 775 21.33 28.00 -2.48
C ALA A 775 21.84 29.45 -2.26
N CYS A 776 22.49 30.07 -3.25
CA CYS A 776 22.88 31.48 -3.22
C CYS A 776 21.68 32.46 -3.18
N TYR A 777 20.47 32.00 -3.50
CA TYR A 777 19.21 32.75 -3.37
C TYR A 777 18.56 32.61 -1.98
N ILE A 778 19.15 31.79 -1.09
CA ILE A 778 18.73 31.59 0.30
C ILE A 778 19.76 32.20 1.27
N TRP A 779 21.05 31.97 1.00
CA TRP A 779 22.17 32.35 1.87
C TRP A 779 23.16 33.25 1.15
N ALA A 780 23.35 34.46 1.68
CA ALA A 780 24.22 35.47 1.06
C ALA A 780 25.71 35.11 1.09
N SER A 781 26.13 34.18 1.96
CA SER A 781 27.50 33.69 2.00
C SER A 781 27.88 32.75 0.85
N LEU A 782 26.90 32.26 0.08
CA LEU A 782 27.11 31.37 -1.07
C LEU A 782 27.14 32.16 -2.39
N PRO A 783 28.02 31.79 -3.34
CA PRO A 783 28.21 32.55 -4.57
C PRO A 783 27.19 32.18 -5.66
N GLU A 784 26.75 33.19 -6.42
CA GLU A 784 26.11 33.02 -7.73
C GLU A 784 27.18 32.81 -8.81
N THR A 785 28.29 33.56 -8.74
CA THR A 785 29.44 33.44 -9.65
C THR A 785 30.53 32.53 -9.05
N GLU A 786 31.82 32.79 -9.29
CA GLU A 786 32.91 32.08 -8.58
C GLU A 786 33.23 32.76 -7.24
N THR A 787 32.90 34.05 -7.04
CA THR A 787 33.23 34.82 -5.80
C THR A 787 32.16 35.82 -5.34
N GLU A 788 31.15 36.12 -6.15
CA GLU A 788 30.09 37.09 -5.80
C GLU A 788 28.80 36.40 -5.36
N SER A 789 28.14 36.99 -4.37
CA SER A 789 26.79 36.63 -3.93
C SER A 789 25.73 37.07 -4.95
N HIS A 790 24.55 36.45 -4.89
CA HIS A 790 23.37 36.95 -5.58
C HIS A 790 22.90 38.32 -5.03
N TYR A 791 23.12 38.58 -3.74
CA TYR A 791 22.63 39.79 -3.06
C TYR A 791 23.53 41.01 -3.29
N PHE A 792 22.88 42.17 -3.34
CA PHE A 792 23.52 43.47 -3.48
C PHE A 792 23.48 44.26 -2.16
N TYR A 793 24.57 44.97 -1.85
CA TYR A 793 24.68 45.90 -0.74
C TYR A 793 25.26 47.23 -1.25
N ASN A 794 24.59 48.34 -0.95
CA ASN A 794 24.93 49.69 -1.41
C ASN A 794 25.21 49.81 -2.93
N GLY A 795 24.50 49.03 -3.76
CA GLY A 795 24.58 49.07 -5.22
C GLY A 795 25.57 48.07 -5.86
N SER A 796 26.45 47.45 -5.07
CA SER A 796 27.40 46.42 -5.54
C SER A 796 26.98 45.03 -5.07
N ARG A 797 27.36 43.97 -5.81
CA ARG A 797 27.23 42.58 -5.32
C ARG A 797 28.05 42.38 -4.05
N GLN A 798 27.54 41.58 -3.12
CA GLN A 798 28.26 41.22 -1.90
C GLN A 798 29.33 40.15 -2.18
N PRO A 799 30.51 40.22 -1.54
CA PRO A 799 31.50 39.15 -1.64
C PRO A 799 31.00 37.90 -0.92
N ALA A 800 31.06 36.75 -1.59
CA ALA A 800 30.66 35.45 -1.05
C ALA A 800 31.89 34.60 -0.63
N THR A 801 31.64 33.36 -0.22
CA THR A 801 32.66 32.31 -0.21
C THR A 801 33.03 31.97 -1.65
N PRO A 802 34.32 31.81 -2.01
CA PRO A 802 34.69 31.31 -3.34
C PRO A 802 34.08 29.92 -3.59
N LEU A 803 33.55 29.70 -4.79
CA LEU A 803 32.84 28.47 -5.12
C LEU A 803 33.76 27.24 -5.08
N THR A 804 34.98 27.38 -5.59
CA THR A 804 36.10 26.45 -5.37
C THR A 804 36.22 26.03 -3.90
N THR A 805 36.32 26.99 -2.98
CA THR A 805 36.42 26.71 -1.53
C THR A 805 35.15 26.09 -0.93
N CYS A 806 33.95 26.44 -1.43
CA CYS A 806 32.73 25.73 -1.07
C CYS A 806 32.79 24.24 -1.46
N ILE A 807 33.28 23.91 -2.66
CA ILE A 807 33.43 22.52 -3.10
C ILE A 807 34.51 21.80 -2.27
N GLU A 808 35.66 22.43 -2.01
CA GLU A 808 36.72 21.86 -1.17
C GLU A 808 36.23 21.48 0.24
N HIS A 809 35.48 22.37 0.90
CA HIS A 809 34.89 22.09 2.21
C HIS A 809 33.77 21.05 2.14
N TYR A 810 32.93 21.07 1.11
CA TYR A 810 31.90 20.06 0.89
C TYR A 810 32.53 18.65 0.74
N ASP A 811 33.54 18.50 -0.12
CA ASP A 811 34.18 17.22 -0.38
C ASP A 811 34.91 16.70 0.87
N GLN A 812 35.54 17.58 1.66
CA GLN A 812 36.10 17.21 2.96
C GLN A 812 35.02 16.66 3.90
N PHE A 813 33.95 17.43 4.15
CA PHE A 813 32.89 17.01 5.07
C PHE A 813 32.16 15.75 4.57
N LEU A 814 31.98 15.57 3.27
CA LEU A 814 31.42 14.33 2.70
C LEU A 814 32.27 13.11 3.04
N GLN A 815 33.61 13.22 2.98
CA GLN A 815 34.52 12.14 3.38
C GLN A 815 34.51 11.86 4.90
N GLU A 816 33.97 12.76 5.72
CA GLU A 816 33.79 12.56 7.16
C GLU A 816 32.40 11.96 7.45
N GLU A 817 31.34 12.50 6.88
CA GLU A 817 29.97 11.97 6.97
C GLU A 817 29.87 10.51 6.49
N LEU A 818 30.55 10.17 5.38
CA LEU A 818 30.61 8.79 4.87
C LEU A 818 31.17 7.80 5.90
N LYS A 819 32.16 8.24 6.70
CA LYS A 819 32.79 7.47 7.78
C LYS A 819 31.97 7.45 9.08
N GLY A 820 30.89 8.23 9.15
CA GLY A 820 30.07 8.42 10.37
C GLY A 820 30.60 9.51 11.30
N ASN A 821 31.55 10.33 10.87
CA ASN A 821 32.09 11.44 11.64
C ASN A 821 31.29 12.72 11.34
N THR A 822 30.41 13.11 12.25
CA THR A 822 29.60 14.34 12.14
C THR A 822 29.54 15.10 13.45
N ASN A 823 29.45 16.42 13.37
CA ASN A 823 29.21 17.31 14.52
C ASN A 823 27.75 17.80 14.58
N LEU A 824 26.94 17.47 13.57
CA LEU A 824 25.51 17.80 13.47
C LEU A 824 24.67 17.06 14.52
N HIS A 825 23.47 17.59 14.81
CA HIS A 825 22.47 16.89 15.63
C HIS A 825 21.39 16.22 14.75
N LEU A 826 21.41 16.50 13.44
CA LEU A 826 20.60 15.83 12.42
C LEU A 826 20.92 14.32 12.32
N LYS A 827 20.06 13.50 12.90
CA LYS A 827 20.19 12.04 12.94
C LYS A 827 20.05 11.40 11.55
N GLU A 828 20.64 10.22 11.36
CA GLU A 828 20.41 9.42 10.15
C GLU A 828 18.93 8.98 10.03
N GLY A 829 18.42 8.91 8.80
CA GLY A 829 17.01 8.72 8.46
C GLY A 829 16.18 10.00 8.38
N PHE A 830 16.77 11.18 8.55
CA PHE A 830 16.03 12.45 8.60
C PHE A 830 15.29 12.80 7.31
N LEU A 831 15.76 12.41 6.12
CA LEU A 831 15.12 12.81 4.87
C LEU A 831 13.69 12.25 4.73
N LYS A 832 13.37 11.17 5.46
CA LYS A 832 12.02 10.62 5.61
C LYS A 832 11.03 11.59 6.27
N ASP A 833 11.44 12.34 7.30
CA ASP A 833 10.58 13.34 7.96
C ASP A 833 10.13 14.43 6.96
N PHE A 834 10.96 14.70 5.93
CA PHE A 834 10.70 15.71 4.89
C PHE A 834 9.99 15.16 3.64
N GLY A 835 9.67 13.86 3.62
CA GLY A 835 9.08 13.18 2.47
C GLY A 835 10.02 13.02 1.27
N VAL A 836 11.34 13.13 1.49
CA VAL A 836 12.36 13.06 0.43
C VAL A 836 12.87 11.63 0.33
N LYS A 837 12.61 10.96 -0.81
CA LYS A 837 13.19 9.63 -1.08
C LYS A 837 14.72 9.73 -1.10
N CYS A 838 15.36 8.87 -0.32
CA CYS A 838 16.77 8.95 0.00
C CYS A 838 17.46 7.63 -0.36
N CYS A 839 18.13 7.59 -1.52
CA CYS A 839 18.48 6.35 -2.22
C CYS A 839 17.24 5.56 -2.67
N ASN A 840 17.47 4.39 -3.25
CA ASN A 840 16.49 3.31 -3.23
C ASN A 840 16.43 2.73 -1.81
N GLU A 841 15.89 3.52 -0.87
CA GLU A 841 15.18 2.92 0.27
C GLU A 841 14.25 1.85 -0.29
N GLY A 842 14.41 0.61 0.19
CA GLY A 842 13.66 -0.54 -0.31
C GLY A 842 12.18 -0.18 -0.36
N GLU A 843 11.63 -0.14 -1.58
CA GLU A 843 10.29 0.39 -1.76
C GLU A 843 9.31 -0.50 -1.01
N GLU A 844 8.29 0.08 -0.36
CA GLU A 844 7.12 -0.67 0.11
C GLU A 844 6.35 -1.17 -1.13
N SER A 845 6.88 -2.24 -1.72
CA SER A 845 6.52 -2.87 -2.99
C SER A 845 5.92 -1.95 -4.05
N SER A 846 6.63 -0.87 -4.43
CA SER A 846 6.32 -0.19 -5.69
C SER A 846 6.60 -1.16 -6.84
N GLY A 847 5.54 -1.58 -7.51
CA GLY A 847 5.62 -2.53 -8.62
C GLY A 847 6.30 -1.90 -9.83
N VAL A 848 7.64 -1.99 -9.88
CA VAL A 848 8.47 -1.47 -10.98
C VAL A 848 7.89 -1.89 -12.32
N CYS A 849 7.44 -0.91 -13.10
CA CYS A 849 6.62 -1.17 -14.27
C CYS A 849 7.50 -1.62 -15.44
N PRO A 850 7.26 -2.81 -16.02
CA PRO A 850 8.18 -3.44 -16.97
C PRO A 850 8.41 -2.58 -18.21
N ASP A 851 9.60 -2.66 -18.79
CA ASP A 851 10.01 -1.77 -19.89
C ASP A 851 9.29 -2.02 -21.22
N ASP A 852 8.74 -3.22 -21.40
CA ASP A 852 7.80 -3.52 -22.49
C ASP A 852 6.43 -2.80 -22.32
N ARG A 853 6.22 -2.13 -21.19
CA ARG A 853 5.00 -1.44 -20.77
C ARG A 853 3.74 -2.34 -20.68
N SER A 854 3.90 -3.65 -20.45
CA SER A 854 2.78 -4.61 -20.37
C SER A 854 1.74 -4.24 -19.31
N GLN A 855 2.10 -4.29 -18.02
CA GLN A 855 1.29 -3.80 -16.91
C GLN A 855 2.15 -3.69 -15.63
N CYS A 856 1.83 -2.71 -14.79
CA CYS A 856 2.04 -2.77 -13.34
C CYS A 856 0.79 -2.25 -12.64
N PHE A 857 0.66 -2.51 -11.35
CA PHE A 857 -0.57 -2.18 -10.62
C PHE A 857 -0.45 -0.92 -9.75
N GLU A 858 0.60 -0.12 -9.94
CA GLU A 858 0.77 1.14 -9.23
C GLU A 858 -0.03 2.30 -9.82
N TYR A 859 -0.41 3.21 -8.92
CA TYR A 859 -1.29 4.34 -9.19
C TYR A 859 -0.50 5.65 -9.15
N SER A 860 -0.79 6.54 -10.10
CA SER A 860 -0.22 7.88 -10.20
C SER A 860 -1.33 8.94 -10.13
N ASP A 861 -0.96 10.17 -9.82
CA ASP A 861 -1.85 11.32 -9.92
C ASP A 861 -1.67 12.00 -11.28
N VAL A 862 -2.77 12.53 -11.86
CA VAL A 862 -2.74 13.16 -13.19
C VAL A 862 -1.86 14.40 -13.26
N VAL A 863 -1.62 15.06 -12.12
CA VAL A 863 -0.74 16.22 -11.94
C VAL A 863 -0.01 16.10 -10.60
N SER A 864 1.10 16.83 -10.44
CA SER A 864 1.78 16.96 -9.15
C SER A 864 0.88 17.64 -8.12
N SER A 865 0.72 17.02 -6.94
CA SER A 865 -0.06 17.56 -5.81
C SER A 865 -1.50 17.92 -6.20
N PRO A 866 -2.31 16.94 -6.65
CA PRO A 866 -3.63 17.20 -7.19
C PRO A 866 -4.56 17.81 -6.15
N LYS A 867 -5.46 18.68 -6.62
CA LYS A 867 -6.51 19.31 -5.82
C LYS A 867 -7.83 19.15 -6.55
N LEU A 868 -8.90 18.91 -5.80
CA LEU A 868 -10.24 18.89 -6.36
C LEU A 868 -10.64 20.27 -6.88
N ASN A 869 -11.46 20.29 -7.94
CA ASN A 869 -12.01 21.52 -8.46
C ASN A 869 -12.90 22.22 -7.42
N ASN A 870 -12.68 23.52 -7.23
CA ASN A 870 -13.37 24.36 -6.25
C ASN A 870 -14.21 25.49 -6.88
N GLN A 871 -14.77 25.27 -8.08
CA GLN A 871 -15.81 26.14 -8.64
C GLN A 871 -17.07 26.19 -7.75
N SER A 872 -17.29 25.15 -6.93
CA SER A 872 -18.39 25.06 -5.97
C SER A 872 -17.94 25.23 -4.52
N ASP A 873 -18.83 25.84 -3.74
CA ASP A 873 -18.93 25.87 -2.26
C ASP A 873 -18.62 24.54 -1.56
N ASN A 874 -18.93 23.43 -2.22
CA ASN A 874 -18.64 22.06 -1.78
C ASN A 874 -18.00 21.30 -2.96
N VAL A 875 -16.72 20.94 -2.84
CA VAL A 875 -15.98 20.23 -3.91
C VAL A 875 -16.52 18.83 -4.20
N ASN A 876 -17.29 18.24 -3.27
CA ASN A 876 -17.91 16.92 -3.44
C ASN A 876 -19.03 16.94 -4.50
N LYS A 877 -19.47 18.12 -4.94
CA LYS A 877 -20.30 18.29 -6.15
C LYS A 877 -19.52 17.99 -7.46
N ASN A 878 -18.20 17.85 -7.40
CA ASN A 878 -17.28 17.71 -8.54
C ASN A 878 -16.51 16.36 -8.51
N ARG A 879 -16.98 15.43 -7.67
CA ARG A 879 -16.43 14.08 -7.47
C ARG A 879 -17.45 13.03 -7.83
N TRP A 880 -17.00 11.85 -8.24
CA TRP A 880 -17.89 10.74 -8.60
C TRP A 880 -18.88 10.40 -7.48
N HIS A 881 -20.16 10.61 -7.77
CA HIS A 881 -21.31 10.28 -6.91
C HIS A 881 -21.29 10.80 -5.44
N ARG A 882 -20.41 11.74 -5.06
CA ARG A 882 -20.32 12.23 -3.66
C ARG A 882 -21.42 13.21 -3.26
N THR A 883 -21.84 14.12 -4.13
CA THR A 883 -22.92 15.08 -3.84
C THR A 883 -23.66 15.47 -5.12
N LYS A 884 -25.00 15.59 -5.05
CA LYS A 884 -25.81 16.05 -6.20
C LYS A 884 -25.54 17.52 -6.54
N ARG A 885 -25.41 17.81 -7.83
CA ARG A 885 -25.60 19.16 -8.42
C ARG A 885 -27.08 19.35 -8.73
N TYR A 886 -27.58 20.58 -8.62
CA TYR A 886 -28.95 20.98 -8.99
C TYR A 886 -28.88 22.20 -9.91
N ASN A 887 -29.73 22.24 -10.94
CA ASN A 887 -29.91 23.39 -11.83
C ASN A 887 -31.31 23.36 -12.47
N SER A 888 -31.65 24.38 -13.27
CA SER A 888 -32.97 24.50 -13.90
C SER A 888 -33.34 23.36 -14.86
N THR A 889 -32.36 22.70 -15.48
CA THR A 889 -32.61 21.54 -16.36
C THR A 889 -32.64 20.20 -15.61
N HIS A 890 -32.15 20.16 -14.37
CA HIS A 890 -32.11 18.97 -13.52
C HIS A 890 -32.66 19.29 -12.10
N PRO A 891 -33.96 19.60 -11.96
CA PRO A 891 -34.57 19.95 -10.67
C PRO A 891 -34.48 18.83 -9.63
N ASN A 892 -34.52 17.56 -10.06
CA ASN A 892 -34.36 16.38 -9.20
C ASN A 892 -32.89 16.11 -8.80
N GLY A 893 -31.96 16.91 -9.32
CA GLY A 893 -30.52 16.83 -9.12
C GLY A 893 -29.83 15.64 -9.78
N TYR A 894 -28.59 15.84 -10.20
CA TYR A 894 -27.76 14.85 -10.88
C TYR A 894 -26.41 14.67 -10.16
N TYR A 895 -25.80 13.50 -10.31
CA TYR A 895 -24.45 13.24 -9.82
C TYR A 895 -23.41 13.49 -10.90
N HIS A 896 -22.19 13.78 -10.45
CA HIS A 896 -21.07 13.99 -11.36
C HIS A 896 -20.50 12.66 -11.86
N THR A 897 -20.18 12.58 -13.16
CA THR A 897 -19.79 11.32 -13.84
C THR A 897 -18.30 10.97 -13.76
N GLY A 898 -17.52 11.82 -13.10
CA GLY A 898 -16.10 11.65 -12.86
C GLY A 898 -15.64 12.51 -11.68
N THR A 899 -14.33 12.70 -11.55
CA THR A 899 -13.74 13.64 -10.59
C THR A 899 -12.93 14.71 -11.32
N ASP A 900 -13.21 15.98 -11.01
CA ASP A 900 -12.54 17.15 -11.60
C ASP A 900 -11.29 17.53 -10.79
N ILE A 901 -10.11 17.37 -11.37
CA ILE A 901 -8.82 17.76 -10.75
C ILE A 901 -8.37 19.12 -11.30
N LEU A 902 -8.25 20.11 -10.41
CA LEU A 902 -7.89 21.49 -10.73
C LEU A 902 -6.51 21.57 -11.40
N ALA A 903 -6.47 22.12 -12.63
CA ALA A 903 -5.27 22.24 -13.44
C ALA A 903 -5.42 23.36 -14.48
N SER A 904 -4.50 24.32 -14.50
CA SER A 904 -4.43 25.36 -15.54
C SER A 904 -4.18 24.75 -16.92
N SER A 905 -4.66 25.38 -17.99
CA SER A 905 -4.31 25.00 -19.38
C SER A 905 -2.79 24.83 -19.55
N GLY A 906 -2.37 23.80 -20.28
CA GLY A 906 -0.96 23.52 -20.57
C GLY A 906 -0.21 22.71 -19.50
N THR A 907 -0.84 22.36 -18.36
CA THR A 907 -0.20 21.52 -17.34
C THR A 907 -0.06 20.09 -17.86
N ALA A 908 1.11 19.48 -17.70
CA ALA A 908 1.36 18.12 -18.17
C ALA A 908 0.47 17.10 -17.46
N VAL A 909 -0.30 16.32 -18.23
CA VAL A 909 -1.20 15.27 -17.73
C VAL A 909 -0.49 13.94 -17.76
N LYS A 910 -0.48 13.24 -16.62
CA LYS A 910 0.13 11.93 -16.46
C LYS A 910 -0.90 10.81 -16.50
N SER A 911 -0.52 9.65 -17.03
CA SER A 911 -1.35 8.44 -16.90
C SER A 911 -1.40 7.98 -15.44
N MET A 912 -2.60 7.74 -14.92
CA MET A 912 -2.81 7.20 -13.57
C MET A 912 -2.35 5.74 -13.44
N MET A 913 -2.32 4.97 -14.53
CA MET A 913 -2.04 3.53 -14.54
C MET A 913 -1.17 3.15 -15.76
N CYS A 914 -0.49 1.99 -15.71
CA CYS A 914 0.02 1.37 -16.94
C CYS A 914 -1.14 0.87 -17.78
N GLY A 915 -1.01 0.91 -19.10
CA GLY A 915 -2.04 0.39 -19.99
C GLY A 915 -1.80 0.70 -21.46
N THR A 916 -2.81 0.40 -22.28
CA THR A 916 -2.83 0.69 -23.72
C THR A 916 -3.88 1.75 -24.03
N VAL A 917 -3.53 2.77 -24.81
CA VAL A 917 -4.46 3.82 -25.27
C VAL A 917 -5.51 3.18 -26.18
N SER A 918 -6.69 2.90 -25.62
CA SER A 918 -7.79 2.22 -26.32
C SER A 918 -8.62 3.16 -27.20
N ASP A 919 -8.68 4.44 -26.86
CA ASP A 919 -9.36 5.46 -27.68
C ASP A 919 -8.85 6.88 -27.38
N LEU A 920 -9.06 7.83 -28.29
CA LEU A 920 -8.73 9.24 -28.09
C LEU A 920 -9.48 10.16 -29.07
N VAL A 921 -9.65 11.42 -28.68
CA VAL A 921 -10.06 12.53 -29.56
C VAL A 921 -9.05 13.66 -29.41
N LYS A 922 -8.59 14.21 -30.53
CA LYS A 922 -7.59 15.30 -30.61
C LYS A 922 -7.92 16.35 -31.68
N THR A 923 -9.21 16.56 -31.95
CA THR A 923 -9.73 17.40 -33.05
C THR A 923 -10.15 18.80 -32.62
N PHE A 924 -10.15 19.10 -31.32
CA PHE A 924 -10.53 20.41 -30.80
C PHE A 924 -9.31 21.33 -30.68
N SER A 925 -9.46 22.57 -31.12
CA SER A 925 -8.49 23.63 -30.80
C SER A 925 -8.57 23.99 -29.31
N ALA A 926 -7.48 24.54 -28.74
CA ALA A 926 -7.48 25.00 -27.36
C ALA A 926 -8.58 26.04 -27.11
N ASN A 927 -9.39 25.85 -26.06
CA ASN A 927 -10.61 26.62 -25.79
C ASN A 927 -11.67 26.62 -26.93
N GLU A 928 -11.72 25.59 -27.77
CA GLU A 928 -12.86 25.37 -28.69
C GLU A 928 -14.09 24.85 -27.93
N TYR A 929 -15.18 25.61 -27.95
CA TYR A 929 -16.44 25.22 -27.31
C TYR A 929 -17.30 24.32 -28.18
N ARG A 930 -17.87 23.28 -27.56
CA ARG A 930 -18.96 22.49 -28.14
C ARG A 930 -19.83 21.92 -27.03
N GLU A 931 -21.13 22.19 -27.09
CA GLU A 931 -22.08 21.69 -26.11
C GLU A 931 -22.11 20.16 -26.08
N ASN A 932 -22.34 19.58 -24.90
CA ASN A 932 -22.37 18.13 -24.64
C ASN A 932 -21.12 17.33 -25.08
N SER A 933 -20.00 18.01 -25.35
CA SER A 933 -18.72 17.37 -25.70
C SER A 933 -17.72 17.37 -24.54
N LEU A 934 -16.94 16.29 -24.41
CA LEU A 934 -15.80 16.20 -23.50
C LEU A 934 -14.50 16.84 -24.06
N GLY A 935 -14.57 17.43 -25.26
CA GLY A 935 -13.41 18.04 -25.92
C GLY A 935 -12.42 16.99 -26.42
N ASN A 936 -11.12 17.32 -26.37
CA ASN A 936 -10.08 16.33 -26.56
C ASN A 936 -9.98 15.43 -25.33
N TYR A 937 -9.82 14.13 -25.56
CA TYR A 937 -9.69 13.15 -24.48
C TYR A 937 -8.80 11.97 -24.87
N ILE A 938 -8.37 11.21 -23.86
CA ILE A 938 -7.63 9.96 -23.99
C ILE A 938 -8.34 8.90 -23.13
N VAL A 939 -8.54 7.68 -23.63
CA VAL A 939 -9.01 6.52 -22.87
C VAL A 939 -7.91 5.47 -22.83
N ILE A 940 -7.41 5.13 -21.65
CA ILE A 940 -6.41 4.09 -21.42
C ILE A 940 -7.09 2.86 -20.82
N LYS A 941 -6.91 1.71 -21.46
CA LYS A 941 -7.28 0.40 -20.92
C LYS A 941 -6.12 -0.15 -20.09
N SER A 942 -6.41 -0.51 -18.85
CA SER A 942 -5.47 -0.98 -17.83
C SER A 942 -6.03 -2.21 -17.10
N LYS A 943 -5.20 -2.84 -16.25
CA LYS A 943 -5.65 -3.81 -15.25
C LYS A 943 -5.61 -3.24 -13.83
N ASP A 944 -6.65 -3.48 -13.03
CA ASP A 944 -6.65 -3.18 -11.58
C ASP A 944 -5.77 -4.17 -10.79
N LYS A 945 -5.58 -3.92 -9.48
CA LYS A 945 -4.82 -4.81 -8.56
C LYS A 945 -5.41 -6.24 -8.45
N ASN A 946 -6.58 -6.52 -9.02
CA ASN A 946 -7.25 -7.82 -9.03
C ASN A 946 -7.25 -8.49 -10.43
N GLY A 947 -6.65 -7.86 -11.44
CA GLY A 947 -6.63 -8.37 -12.83
C GLY A 947 -7.89 -8.05 -13.67
N ASN A 948 -8.84 -7.27 -13.15
CA ASN A 948 -10.01 -6.80 -13.90
C ASN A 948 -9.59 -5.76 -14.96
N ASP A 949 -10.34 -5.69 -16.07
CA ASP A 949 -10.20 -4.57 -17.00
C ASP A 949 -10.75 -3.28 -16.38
N VAL A 950 -10.00 -2.19 -16.49
CA VAL A 950 -10.45 -0.83 -16.19
C VAL A 950 -10.07 0.13 -17.31
N TYR A 951 -10.93 1.10 -17.59
CA TYR A 951 -10.76 2.12 -18.61
C TYR A 951 -10.77 3.48 -17.93
N ILE A 952 -9.65 4.20 -17.97
CA ILE A 952 -9.52 5.56 -17.40
C ILE A 952 -9.55 6.57 -18.54
N LYS A 953 -10.40 7.59 -18.42
CA LYS A 953 -10.58 8.65 -19.42
C LYS A 953 -10.18 10.00 -18.85
N TYR A 954 -9.36 10.74 -19.59
CA TYR A 954 -8.84 12.07 -19.26
C TYR A 954 -9.38 13.06 -20.29
N CYS A 955 -10.14 14.09 -19.89
CA CYS A 955 -10.90 14.96 -20.80
C CYS A 955 -10.47 16.44 -20.75
N HIS A 956 -11.10 17.26 -21.62
CA HIS A 956 -10.92 18.72 -21.75
C HIS A 956 -9.49 19.16 -22.12
N LEU A 957 -8.69 18.26 -22.70
CA LEU A 957 -7.27 18.48 -22.96
C LEU A 957 -7.05 19.58 -24.02
N ASP A 958 -6.02 20.41 -23.85
CA ASP A 958 -5.57 21.33 -24.91
C ASP A 958 -4.54 20.62 -25.84
N GLU A 959 -3.90 19.52 -25.39
CA GLU A 959 -3.00 18.69 -26.20
C GLU A 959 -3.15 17.19 -25.88
N VAL A 960 -3.08 16.34 -26.90
CA VAL A 960 -2.96 14.88 -26.78
C VAL A 960 -1.64 14.44 -27.41
N SER A 961 -0.72 13.94 -26.58
CA SER A 961 0.67 13.63 -26.95
C SER A 961 0.89 12.13 -27.23
N VAL A 962 -0.19 11.35 -27.40
CA VAL A 962 -0.18 9.89 -27.60
C VAL A 962 -1.04 9.46 -28.80
N ILE A 963 -0.85 8.23 -29.28
CA ILE A 963 -1.63 7.61 -30.36
C ILE A 963 -2.42 6.38 -29.90
N LYS A 964 -3.44 6.00 -30.65
CA LYS A 964 -4.25 4.80 -30.38
C LYS A 964 -3.39 3.54 -30.48
N ASN A 965 -3.66 2.56 -29.63
CA ASN A 965 -2.88 1.33 -29.39
C ASN A 965 -1.47 1.54 -28.79
N GLN A 966 -1.07 2.76 -28.43
CA GLN A 966 0.20 3.00 -27.73
C GLN A 966 0.14 2.44 -26.30
N LYS A 967 1.13 1.64 -25.90
CA LYS A 967 1.36 1.31 -24.48
C LYS A 967 2.01 2.49 -23.75
N VAL A 968 1.54 2.80 -22.55
CA VAL A 968 2.07 3.86 -21.66
C VAL A 968 2.24 3.33 -20.24
N LYS A 969 3.28 3.80 -19.54
CA LYS A 969 3.48 3.51 -18.11
C LYS A 969 2.63 4.45 -17.25
N HIS A 970 2.32 4.05 -16.01
CA HIS A 970 1.82 5.01 -15.02
C HIS A 970 2.87 6.12 -14.81
N GLY A 971 2.44 7.36 -14.65
CA GLY A 971 3.33 8.53 -14.58
C GLY A 971 3.85 9.07 -15.92
N ASP A 972 3.73 8.34 -17.05
CA ASP A 972 4.04 8.86 -18.39
C ASP A 972 3.18 10.11 -18.68
N THR A 973 3.77 11.17 -19.24
CA THR A 973 3.02 12.31 -19.77
C THR A 973 2.27 11.88 -21.03
N ILE A 974 0.95 12.03 -21.03
CA ILE A 974 0.05 11.61 -22.13
C ILE A 974 -0.59 12.78 -22.90
N GLY A 975 -0.56 13.99 -22.33
CA GLY A 975 -1.18 15.18 -22.91
C GLY A 975 -0.97 16.42 -22.04
N LYS A 976 -1.72 17.49 -22.33
CA LYS A 976 -1.79 18.70 -21.50
C LYS A 976 -3.24 19.05 -21.16
N SER A 977 -3.48 19.45 -19.92
CA SER A 977 -4.77 19.91 -19.43
C SER A 977 -5.22 21.15 -20.19
N GLY A 978 -6.52 21.42 -20.19
CA GLY A 978 -7.05 22.46 -21.05
C GLY A 978 -8.44 22.96 -20.71
N SER A 979 -9.12 23.38 -21.76
CA SER A 979 -10.49 23.90 -21.70
C SER A 979 -11.26 23.54 -22.97
N THR A 980 -11.21 22.30 -23.46
CA THR A 980 -11.89 21.92 -24.72
C THR A 980 -13.27 21.28 -24.52
N GLY A 981 -14.16 21.47 -25.50
CA GLY A 981 -15.54 20.95 -25.45
C GLY A 981 -16.45 21.80 -24.56
N ASN A 982 -17.26 21.18 -23.72
CA ASN A 982 -18.19 21.87 -22.84
C ASN A 982 -17.48 22.67 -21.72
N ALA A 983 -16.19 22.41 -21.47
CA ALA A 983 -15.34 23.16 -20.54
C ALA A 983 -14.72 24.45 -21.13
N ALA A 984 -14.91 24.74 -22.42
CA ALA A 984 -14.34 25.94 -23.04
C ALA A 984 -15.01 27.22 -22.56
N SER A 985 -14.20 28.20 -22.16
CA SER A 985 -14.70 29.48 -21.64
C SER A 985 -15.29 30.33 -22.77
N VAL A 986 -16.62 30.52 -22.79
CA VAL A 986 -17.31 31.37 -23.78
C VAL A 986 -17.89 32.60 -23.10
N TYR A 987 -17.53 33.78 -23.59
CA TYR A 987 -17.96 35.07 -23.04
C TYR A 987 -18.85 35.85 -24.01
N LYS A 988 -19.86 36.54 -23.48
CA LYS A 988 -20.67 37.53 -24.20
C LYS A 988 -20.85 38.76 -23.31
N ASN A 989 -20.52 39.94 -23.85
CA ASN A 989 -20.54 41.22 -23.13
C ASN A 989 -19.79 41.16 -21.79
N GLY A 990 -18.59 40.54 -21.77
CA GLY A 990 -17.76 40.35 -20.57
C GLY A 990 -18.25 39.27 -19.58
N LYS A 991 -19.49 38.78 -19.70
CA LYS A 991 -20.04 37.72 -18.85
C LYS A 991 -19.76 36.34 -19.45
N LEU A 992 -19.30 35.40 -18.62
CA LEU A 992 -19.21 33.98 -19.00
C LEU A 992 -20.63 33.43 -19.22
N ILE A 993 -20.89 32.87 -20.40
CA ILE A 993 -22.19 32.29 -20.78
C ILE A 993 -22.16 30.77 -20.94
N HIS A 994 -21.03 30.18 -21.33
CA HIS A 994 -20.83 28.73 -21.37
C HIS A 994 -19.42 28.34 -20.88
N GLY A 995 -19.31 27.09 -20.45
CA GLY A 995 -18.08 26.50 -19.91
C GLY A 995 -17.65 27.08 -18.56
N ILE A 996 -16.34 27.08 -18.31
CA ILE A 996 -15.77 27.35 -16.99
C ILE A 996 -14.92 28.62 -16.98
N ASN A 997 -14.86 29.30 -15.83
CA ASN A 997 -13.91 30.39 -15.61
C ASN A 997 -12.48 29.81 -15.60
N PRO A 998 -11.49 30.41 -16.30
CA PRO A 998 -10.11 29.94 -16.35
C PRO A 998 -9.47 29.56 -15.00
N ILE A 999 -9.83 30.24 -13.90
CA ILE A 999 -9.30 29.92 -12.56
C ILE A 999 -9.74 28.55 -12.01
N TYR A 1000 -10.77 27.95 -12.61
CA TYR A 1000 -11.31 26.62 -12.27
C TYR A 1000 -11.14 25.61 -13.42
N ARG A 1001 -10.19 25.81 -14.34
CA ARG A 1001 -9.84 24.78 -15.34
C ARG A 1001 -9.35 23.51 -14.65
N HIS A 1002 -9.63 22.37 -15.27
CA HIS A 1002 -9.45 21.05 -14.66
C HIS A 1002 -9.27 19.97 -15.71
N ILE A 1003 -8.74 18.84 -15.26
CA ILE A 1003 -8.82 17.56 -15.97
C ILE A 1003 -10.03 16.83 -15.42
N HIS A 1004 -11.02 16.56 -16.26
CA HIS A 1004 -12.15 15.71 -15.89
C HIS A 1004 -11.77 14.24 -16.11
N ILE A 1005 -11.83 13.45 -15.04
CA ILE A 1005 -11.40 12.05 -15.03
C ILE A 1005 -12.61 11.15 -14.82
N GLU A 1006 -12.88 10.25 -15.76
CA GLU A 1006 -13.84 9.14 -15.57
C GLU A 1006 -13.11 7.81 -15.48
N ALA A 1007 -13.63 6.85 -14.72
CA ALA A 1007 -13.19 5.45 -14.74
C ALA A 1007 -14.38 4.52 -15.01
N ALA A 1008 -14.15 3.38 -15.67
CA ALA A 1008 -15.18 2.37 -15.96
C ALA A 1008 -14.62 0.96 -16.07
N THR A 1009 -15.43 -0.07 -15.81
CA THR A 1009 -15.05 -1.49 -16.02
C THR A 1009 -15.21 -1.97 -17.47
N SER A 1010 -15.70 -1.10 -18.36
CA SER A 1010 -15.85 -1.36 -19.79
C SER A 1010 -15.51 -0.10 -20.61
N SER A 1011 -15.16 -0.27 -21.88
CA SER A 1011 -15.04 0.82 -22.85
C SER A 1011 -16.38 1.56 -23.04
N SER A 1012 -17.51 0.89 -22.79
CA SER A 1012 -18.84 1.49 -22.75
C SER A 1012 -19.13 2.11 -21.37
N PHE A 1013 -18.51 3.26 -21.08
CA PHE A 1013 -18.56 3.95 -19.78
C PHE A 1013 -19.95 3.96 -19.15
N GLY A 1014 -20.97 4.51 -19.84
CA GLY A 1014 -22.40 4.31 -19.53
C GLY A 1014 -22.75 4.15 -18.04
N ALA A 1015 -23.28 2.97 -17.70
CA ALA A 1015 -23.54 2.49 -16.33
C ALA A 1015 -22.42 1.57 -15.78
N THR A 1016 -21.31 1.40 -16.51
CA THR A 1016 -20.11 0.65 -16.05
C THR A 1016 -19.07 1.55 -15.37
N ARG A 1017 -19.39 2.85 -15.25
CA ARG A 1017 -18.56 3.83 -14.53
C ARG A 1017 -18.38 3.45 -13.06
N ILE A 1018 -17.18 3.70 -12.57
CA ILE A 1018 -16.74 3.49 -11.19
C ILE A 1018 -15.94 4.71 -10.72
N ASP A 1019 -15.63 4.76 -9.42
CA ASP A 1019 -14.94 5.90 -8.82
C ASP A 1019 -13.48 6.01 -9.32
N PRO A 1020 -13.10 7.07 -10.05
CA PRO A 1020 -11.73 7.25 -10.53
C PRO A 1020 -10.74 7.47 -9.38
N GLU A 1021 -11.19 7.94 -8.21
CA GLU A 1021 -10.34 8.15 -7.04
C GLU A 1021 -9.83 6.83 -6.44
N GLN A 1022 -10.40 5.68 -6.82
CA GLN A 1022 -9.82 4.37 -6.51
C GLN A 1022 -8.41 4.24 -7.11
N PHE A 1023 -8.21 4.75 -8.32
CA PHE A 1023 -7.00 4.59 -9.15
C PHE A 1023 -6.07 5.82 -9.13
N MET A 1024 -6.41 6.86 -8.38
CA MET A 1024 -5.48 7.97 -8.05
C MET A 1024 -4.52 7.55 -6.93
N LYS A 1025 -3.38 8.22 -6.81
CA LYS A 1025 -2.48 8.01 -5.67
C LYS A 1025 -2.93 8.80 -4.45
N THR A 1026 -3.15 10.11 -4.64
CA THR A 1026 -3.77 10.98 -3.64
C THR A 1026 -5.21 10.55 -3.39
N LYS A 1027 -5.61 10.46 -2.11
CA LYS A 1027 -7.01 10.30 -1.70
C LYS A 1027 -7.49 11.60 -1.05
N PHE A 1028 -8.77 11.93 -1.21
CA PHE A 1028 -9.35 13.14 -0.61
C PHE A 1028 -10.20 12.81 0.62
N ASP A 1029 -10.34 13.78 1.53
CA ASP A 1029 -11.37 13.75 2.58
C ASP A 1029 -12.77 14.05 2.04
N GLU A 1030 -13.77 13.77 2.87
CA GLU A 1030 -15.18 13.99 2.51
C GLU A 1030 -15.70 15.35 3.06
N THR A 1031 -14.81 16.28 3.43
CA THR A 1031 -15.21 17.64 3.81
C THR A 1031 -15.65 18.43 2.57
N THR A 1032 -16.30 19.58 2.76
CA THR A 1032 -16.65 20.48 1.66
C THR A 1032 -15.45 21.08 0.93
N LYS A 1033 -14.24 20.99 1.53
CA LYS A 1033 -12.96 21.38 0.91
C LYS A 1033 -12.25 20.22 0.20
N GLY A 1034 -12.55 18.97 0.56
CA GLY A 1034 -11.94 17.76 0.02
C GLY A 1034 -10.41 17.79 0.06
N ASN A 1035 -9.84 17.95 1.26
CA ASN A 1035 -8.39 18.08 1.41
C ASN A 1035 -7.70 16.74 1.07
N PRO A 1036 -6.47 16.73 0.52
CA PRO A 1036 -5.66 15.52 0.43
C PRO A 1036 -5.45 14.87 1.82
N LYS A 1037 -5.51 13.54 1.87
CA LYS A 1037 -5.20 12.69 3.02
C LYS A 1037 -3.76 12.17 2.96
#